data_AF-A0A4W4FWP6-F1
#
_entry.id   AF-A0A4W4FWP6-F1
#
_cell.length_a   1.000
_cell.length_b   1.000
_cell.length_c   1.000
_cell.angle_alpha   90.00
_cell.angle_beta   90.00
_cell.angle_gamma   90.00
#
_symmetry.space_group_name_H-M   'P 1'
#
loop_
_entity.id
_entity.type
_entity.pdbx_description
1 polymer ?
#
loop_
_entity_poly.entity_id
_entity_poly.type
_entity_poly.pdbx_seq_one_letter_code
_entity_poly.pdbx_strand_id
1 'polypeptide(L)'
;VTINTTSHIFKIHFLQQFQFLFSWACVALQVMDEVQRLNEDPAVHAVLLALPLSILSRRLLNTIKPEKDVDGLSDLNVGRMISGDLSEGFLSPVVGAVMELLARYDGPLAGKRVVLLGLEGPLKAIFQSLLEREGVEVSASQWNPDALQKQVCYAGWVSCGPACLTRERCWAISCLNVDLLPQNVVKSFARWAEQQRYRPWTLRPLKLQPLSPVPSDVEISRAQVPKPIWQLAEEVGLLPQELEAYGRSKAKVGLALLARLRHQPNGKYVLVAGITPTPLGEGKSTVTIGLVQALSAHLKLNSFACLRQPSQGPTFGVKGGAAGGGYAQVIPMEEFNLHLTGDIHAITAANNLVAAAVDARILHEATQSDKSVMERLLSLVSNRNLIVLLFNLSSQRLGINKSDPGALTPEEVSSFVRLDIDPAKVTWQRVIDTNDRFLRKVTIGQAPTEKGHSRQTQFDIAVASEIMAILALADGLADMKARLGRMVVGSSRSGQPVTADDLGVTGALAVLMKDAVKPTLMQSLEGTPVFVHAGPFANIAHGNSSILADRLALKLVGEEGYVVTEAGFGADIGMEKFFNVKCRASGLRPDVVVLVATVRALKMHGGGPSVTAGLPLPREYTEENLKLVSEGCSNLKKQIEIAHLFGVPVVVALNIFKTDTQAEIDLVCRVAQASGAEAAVPCHHWARGGRGSVDLARAVKEAAAWENGFRFLYSLQTPIAEKIRTIAQKVYGADDIELSPEAQAKIDYYNQQGYDTLPICMAKTHLSLSHIPDKKGVPTGFILPIRDIRASIGAGFIYPLVGTMSTMPGLPTRPCFYDVDLDPATEEISGLF
;
A
#
# COMPACT_ATOMS: atom_id res chain seq x y z
N VAL A 1 13.76 -25.78 -25.12
CA VAL A 1 14.28 -27.13 -25.42
C VAL A 1 13.40 -28.16 -24.75
N THR A 2 13.04 -29.23 -25.47
CA THR A 2 12.25 -30.35 -24.95
C THR A 2 13.10 -31.61 -25.04
N ILE A 3 13.38 -32.28 -23.92
CA ILE A 3 13.67 -33.72 -23.87
C ILE A 3 13.02 -34.32 -22.62
N ASN A 4 12.33 -35.43 -22.84
CA ASN A 4 11.44 -36.12 -21.92
C ASN A 4 12.18 -37.18 -21.07
N THR A 5 11.52 -37.53 -19.98
CA THR A 5 11.86 -38.29 -18.75
C THR A 5 12.54 -39.66 -18.88
N THR A 6 13.42 -39.95 -17.90
CA THR A 6 13.33 -41.19 -17.10
C THR A 6 13.88 -40.98 -15.67
N SER A 7 13.03 -41.29 -14.69
CA SER A 7 13.30 -41.60 -13.27
C SER A 7 13.51 -40.47 -12.21
N HIS A 8 12.65 -40.56 -11.19
CA HIS A 8 12.66 -40.03 -9.81
C HIS A 8 12.67 -38.51 -9.52
N ILE A 9 11.45 -38.03 -9.22
CA ILE A 9 11.05 -37.00 -8.23
C ILE A 9 11.89 -35.72 -8.20
N PHE A 10 11.49 -34.73 -9.00
CA PHE A 10 11.42 -33.32 -8.60
C PHE A 10 10.29 -32.65 -9.43
N LYS A 11 9.24 -32.16 -8.78
CA LYS A 11 8.21 -31.34 -9.45
C LYS A 11 8.84 -29.99 -9.84
N ILE A 12 9.23 -29.84 -11.09
CA ILE A 12 9.66 -28.55 -11.67
C ILE A 12 8.42 -27.87 -12.24
N HIS A 13 8.13 -26.64 -11.79
CA HIS A 13 7.04 -25.81 -12.30
C HIS A 13 7.25 -25.51 -13.79
N PHE A 14 6.15 -25.54 -14.55
CA PHE A 14 6.09 -25.35 -16.01
C PHE A 14 6.92 -24.15 -16.51
N LEU A 15 7.92 -24.40 -17.34
CA LEU A 15 8.61 -23.40 -18.16
C LEU A 15 7.80 -23.19 -19.45
N GLN A 16 7.18 -22.02 -19.62
CA GLN A 16 6.63 -21.59 -20.91
C GLN A 16 7.72 -20.84 -21.68
N GLN A 17 8.21 -21.41 -22.78
CA GLN A 17 9.19 -20.77 -23.65
C GLN A 17 8.48 -20.05 -24.80
N PHE A 18 8.73 -18.75 -24.95
CA PHE A 18 8.30 -17.98 -26.12
C PHE A 18 9.53 -17.71 -27.00
N GLN A 19 9.44 -18.08 -28.28
CA GLN A 19 10.50 -17.83 -29.25
C GLN A 19 10.07 -16.72 -30.20
N PHE A 20 10.81 -15.61 -30.21
CA PHE A 20 10.61 -14.52 -31.14
C PHE A 20 11.63 -14.65 -32.28
N LEU A 21 11.14 -14.89 -33.49
CA LEU A 21 11.97 -15.02 -34.69
C LEU A 21 12.08 -13.67 -35.38
N PHE A 22 13.31 -13.16 -35.50
CA PHE A 22 13.60 -11.96 -36.28
C PHE A 22 13.97 -12.36 -37.72
N SER A 23 13.63 -11.51 -38.69
CA SER A 23 14.08 -11.71 -40.07
C SER A 23 15.60 -11.51 -40.16
N TRP A 24 16.24 -12.14 -41.15
CA TRP A 24 17.67 -11.96 -41.42
C TRP A 24 18.05 -10.51 -41.77
N ALA A 25 17.06 -9.66 -42.07
CA ALA A 25 17.22 -8.23 -42.37
C ALA A 25 16.94 -7.31 -41.17
N CYS A 26 16.72 -7.85 -39.98
CA CYS A 26 16.42 -7.09 -38.77
C CYS A 26 17.62 -6.21 -38.35
N VAL A 27 17.36 -4.95 -38.02
CA VAL A 27 18.36 -4.00 -37.51
C VAL A 27 18.36 -3.97 -35.99
N ALA A 28 19.53 -3.74 -35.38
CA ALA A 28 19.71 -3.81 -33.92
C ALA A 28 18.69 -2.98 -33.11
N LEU A 29 18.21 -1.84 -33.64
CA LEU A 29 17.18 -1.02 -32.99
C LEU A 29 15.84 -1.76 -32.80
N GLN A 30 15.40 -2.55 -33.79
CA GLN A 30 14.14 -3.30 -33.68
C GLN A 30 14.23 -4.40 -32.62
N VAL A 31 15.40 -5.02 -32.47
CA VAL A 31 15.67 -5.98 -31.39
C VAL A 31 15.66 -5.27 -30.04
N MET A 32 16.26 -4.08 -29.95
CA MET A 32 16.27 -3.30 -28.71
C MET A 32 14.87 -2.90 -28.25
N ASP A 33 13.99 -2.46 -29.14
CA ASP A 33 12.60 -2.08 -28.81
C ASP A 33 11.82 -3.29 -28.25
N GLU A 34 12.00 -4.46 -28.85
CA GLU A 34 11.36 -5.69 -28.38
C GLU A 34 11.94 -6.15 -27.04
N VAL A 35 13.25 -6.05 -26.84
CA VAL A 35 13.89 -6.30 -25.54
C VAL A 35 13.35 -5.34 -24.47
N GLN A 36 13.15 -4.06 -24.80
CA GLN A 36 12.52 -3.10 -23.88
C GLN A 36 11.09 -3.52 -23.54
N ARG A 37 10.29 -3.94 -24.53
CA ARG A 37 8.94 -4.46 -24.30
C ARG A 37 8.97 -5.67 -23.35
N LEU A 38 9.88 -6.62 -23.57
CA LEU A 38 10.05 -7.82 -22.72
C LEU A 38 10.59 -7.47 -21.33
N ASN A 39 11.42 -6.45 -21.20
CA ASN A 39 11.91 -5.95 -19.92
C ASN A 39 10.79 -5.38 -19.05
N GLU A 40 9.79 -4.75 -19.67
CA GLU A 40 8.62 -4.21 -18.97
C GLU A 40 7.52 -5.24 -18.74
N ASP A 41 7.57 -6.39 -19.41
CA ASP A 41 6.59 -7.47 -19.19
C ASP A 41 6.91 -8.25 -17.89
N PRO A 42 6.04 -8.19 -16.86
CA PRO A 42 6.26 -8.90 -15.60
C PRO A 42 6.11 -10.43 -15.74
N ALA A 43 5.54 -10.93 -16.83
CA ALA A 43 5.47 -12.37 -17.10
C ALA A 43 6.79 -12.92 -17.67
N VAL A 44 7.67 -12.05 -18.15
CA VAL A 44 8.98 -12.41 -18.70
C VAL A 44 10.03 -12.29 -17.61
N HIS A 45 10.54 -13.43 -17.14
CA HIS A 45 11.45 -13.49 -15.99
C HIS A 45 12.92 -13.46 -16.41
N ALA A 46 13.26 -13.87 -17.63
CA ALA A 46 14.54 -13.56 -18.23
C ALA A 46 14.49 -13.62 -19.76
N VAL A 47 15.53 -13.09 -20.38
CA VAL A 47 15.72 -12.92 -21.81
C VAL A 47 17.06 -13.55 -22.19
N LEU A 48 17.04 -14.34 -23.26
CA LEU A 48 18.22 -14.96 -23.86
C LEU A 48 18.35 -14.45 -25.30
N LEU A 49 19.47 -13.83 -25.65
CA LEU A 49 19.69 -13.29 -27.00
C LEU A 49 20.51 -14.27 -27.84
N ALA A 50 19.82 -15.21 -28.49
CA ALA A 50 20.43 -16.12 -29.47
C ALA A 50 20.59 -15.45 -30.85
N LEU A 51 21.46 -14.44 -30.95
CA LEU A 51 21.69 -13.66 -32.17
C LEU A 51 23.13 -13.85 -32.71
N PRO A 52 23.38 -13.63 -34.02
CA PRO A 52 24.74 -13.63 -34.56
C PRO A 52 25.62 -12.57 -33.89
N LEU A 53 26.92 -12.89 -33.71
CA LEU A 53 27.91 -11.97 -33.13
C LEU A 53 28.00 -10.62 -33.85
N SER A 54 27.65 -10.57 -35.14
CA SER A 54 27.61 -9.33 -35.93
C SER A 54 26.54 -8.33 -35.49
N ILE A 55 25.48 -8.78 -34.80
CA ILE A 55 24.35 -7.95 -34.34
C ILE A 55 24.43 -7.71 -32.82
N LEU A 56 25.12 -8.57 -32.06
CA LEU A 56 25.33 -8.46 -30.62
C LEU A 56 26.28 -7.32 -30.26
N SER A 57 25.76 -6.09 -30.30
CA SER A 57 26.48 -4.91 -29.82
C SER A 57 26.38 -4.77 -28.30
N ARG A 58 27.38 -4.11 -27.71
CA ARG A 58 27.37 -3.73 -26.28
C ARG A 58 26.13 -2.92 -25.88
N ARG A 59 25.60 -2.11 -26.80
CA ARG A 59 24.37 -1.33 -26.58
C ARG A 59 23.14 -2.24 -26.46
N LEU A 60 23.04 -3.27 -27.29
CA LEU A 60 21.94 -4.24 -27.25
C LEU A 60 22.04 -5.12 -25.98
N LEU A 61 23.23 -5.61 -25.63
CA LEU A 61 23.44 -6.41 -24.41
C LEU A 61 23.03 -5.65 -23.15
N ASN A 62 23.41 -4.37 -23.05
CA ASN A 62 23.01 -3.51 -21.93
C ASN A 62 21.56 -2.97 -22.04
N THR A 63 20.82 -3.32 -23.10
CA THR A 63 19.38 -3.05 -23.15
C THR A 63 18.62 -4.05 -22.30
N ILE A 64 19.10 -5.29 -22.15
CA ILE A 64 18.48 -6.27 -21.25
C ILE A 64 18.68 -5.78 -19.81
N LYS A 65 17.61 -5.78 -19.01
CA LYS A 65 17.74 -5.51 -17.58
C LYS A 65 18.67 -6.57 -16.95
N PRO A 66 19.68 -6.20 -16.14
CA PRO A 66 20.66 -7.15 -15.61
C PRO A 66 20.04 -8.37 -14.90
N GLU A 67 18.92 -8.16 -14.21
CA GLU A 67 18.15 -9.22 -13.54
C GLU A 67 17.43 -10.19 -14.49
N LYS A 68 17.23 -9.80 -15.75
CA LYS A 68 16.65 -10.63 -16.83
C LYS A 68 17.71 -11.13 -17.81
N ASP A 69 18.98 -10.75 -17.65
CA ASP A 69 20.08 -11.15 -18.52
C ASP A 69 20.62 -12.52 -18.11
N VAL A 70 19.93 -13.57 -18.57
CA VAL A 70 20.30 -14.95 -18.25
C VAL A 70 21.60 -15.39 -18.91
N ASP A 71 22.00 -14.70 -19.98
CA ASP A 71 23.28 -14.90 -20.65
C ASP A 71 24.46 -14.32 -19.84
N GLY A 72 24.18 -13.41 -18.91
CA GLY A 72 25.16 -12.78 -18.03
C GLY A 72 26.18 -11.91 -18.77
N LEU A 73 25.82 -11.40 -19.96
CA LEU A 73 26.74 -10.70 -20.86
C LEU A 73 26.59 -9.17 -20.84
N SER A 74 25.60 -8.64 -20.11
CA SER A 74 25.54 -7.20 -19.80
C SER A 74 26.75 -6.78 -18.97
N ASP A 75 27.15 -5.51 -19.10
CA ASP A 75 28.38 -5.02 -18.43
C ASP A 75 28.29 -5.17 -16.91
N LEU A 76 27.09 -5.01 -16.33
CA LEU A 76 26.88 -5.17 -14.88
C LEU A 76 27.09 -6.63 -14.44
N ASN A 77 26.51 -7.60 -15.16
CA ASN A 77 26.67 -9.02 -14.82
C ASN A 77 28.10 -9.49 -15.05
N VAL A 78 28.76 -9.05 -16.12
CA VAL A 78 30.19 -9.28 -16.35
C VAL A 78 31.01 -8.72 -15.19
N GLY A 79 30.72 -7.49 -14.77
CA GLY A 79 31.39 -6.84 -13.64
C GLY A 79 31.21 -7.60 -12.32
N ARG A 80 29.99 -8.07 -12.02
CA ARG A 80 29.69 -8.92 -10.85
C ARG A 80 30.48 -10.21 -10.86
N MET A 81 30.49 -10.90 -12.01
CA MET A 81 31.24 -12.15 -12.19
C MET A 81 32.74 -11.95 -11.95
N ILE A 82 33.34 -10.93 -12.57
CA ILE A 82 34.78 -10.61 -12.43
C ILE A 82 35.13 -10.14 -11.00
N SER A 83 34.21 -9.46 -10.31
CA SER A 83 34.41 -9.01 -8.92
C SER A 83 34.21 -10.12 -7.89
N GLY A 84 33.50 -11.19 -8.26
CA GLY A 84 33.30 -12.37 -7.41
C GLY A 84 31.99 -12.39 -6.67
N ASP A 85 31.08 -11.48 -7.03
CA ASP A 85 29.72 -11.45 -6.55
C ASP A 85 28.86 -12.49 -7.30
N LEU A 86 29.12 -13.76 -7.00
CA LEU A 86 28.40 -14.91 -7.57
C LEU A 86 26.99 -15.07 -6.98
N SER A 87 26.67 -14.30 -5.92
CA SER A 87 25.34 -14.25 -5.32
C SER A 87 24.35 -13.46 -6.15
N GLU A 88 24.78 -12.44 -6.90
CA GLU A 88 23.89 -11.60 -7.72
C GLU A 88 24.16 -11.67 -9.24
N GLY A 89 25.25 -12.33 -9.65
CA GLY A 89 25.64 -12.45 -11.06
C GLY A 89 25.04 -13.69 -11.75
N PHE A 90 24.63 -13.52 -13.01
CA PHE A 90 24.31 -14.65 -13.89
C PHE A 90 25.58 -15.24 -14.48
N LEU A 91 25.81 -16.53 -14.24
CA LEU A 91 26.84 -17.27 -14.96
C LEU A 91 26.34 -17.55 -16.38
N SER A 92 27.09 -17.08 -17.38
CA SER A 92 26.81 -17.36 -18.78
C SER A 92 26.65 -18.88 -19.00
N PRO A 93 25.53 -19.34 -19.58
CA PRO A 93 25.28 -20.76 -19.80
C PRO A 93 26.36 -21.44 -20.63
N VAL A 94 26.95 -20.71 -21.58
CA VAL A 94 28.09 -21.17 -22.41
C VAL A 94 29.30 -21.42 -21.53
N VAL A 95 29.67 -20.44 -20.69
CA VAL A 95 30.83 -20.55 -19.79
C VAL A 95 30.64 -21.68 -18.78
N GLY A 96 29.45 -21.76 -18.16
CA GLY A 96 29.12 -22.83 -17.22
C GLY A 96 29.22 -24.23 -17.84
N ALA A 97 28.72 -24.41 -19.06
CA ALA A 97 28.81 -25.69 -19.76
C ALA A 97 30.26 -26.13 -20.01
N VAL A 98 31.14 -25.20 -20.39
CA VAL A 98 32.55 -25.52 -20.63
C VAL A 98 33.29 -25.81 -19.32
N MET A 99 33.06 -25.02 -18.27
CA MET A 99 33.65 -25.29 -16.95
C MET A 99 33.24 -26.67 -16.42
N GLU A 100 31.97 -27.05 -16.60
CA GLU A 100 31.45 -28.37 -16.22
C GLU A 100 32.10 -29.51 -17.02
N LEU A 101 32.34 -29.31 -18.32
CA LEU A 101 33.05 -30.29 -19.15
C LEU A 101 34.53 -30.43 -18.75
N LEU A 102 35.22 -29.32 -18.52
CA LEU A 102 36.61 -29.32 -18.07
C LEU A 102 36.77 -30.08 -16.75
N ALA A 103 35.85 -29.88 -15.80
CA ALA A 103 35.84 -30.60 -14.54
C ALA A 103 35.60 -32.12 -14.70
N ARG A 104 34.75 -32.53 -15.66
CA ARG A 104 34.42 -33.95 -15.88
C ARG A 104 35.54 -34.74 -16.56
N TYR A 105 36.30 -34.13 -17.46
CA TYR A 105 37.27 -34.85 -18.29
C TYR A 105 38.71 -34.78 -17.79
N ASP A 106 39.08 -33.73 -17.03
CA ASP A 106 40.49 -33.43 -16.76
C ASP A 106 40.86 -33.47 -15.26
N GLY A 107 39.92 -33.70 -14.33
CA GLY A 107 40.19 -33.65 -12.88
C GLY A 107 40.46 -32.21 -12.38
N PRO A 108 41.12 -32.01 -11.22
CA PRO A 108 41.38 -30.68 -10.67
C PRO A 108 42.11 -29.77 -11.67
N LEU A 109 41.58 -28.56 -11.89
CA LEU A 109 42.09 -27.63 -12.90
C LEU A 109 43.29 -26.80 -12.41
N ALA A 110 43.50 -26.72 -11.09
CA ALA A 110 44.58 -25.93 -10.49
C ALA A 110 45.97 -26.31 -11.02
N GLY A 111 46.75 -25.30 -11.42
CA GLY A 111 48.11 -25.45 -11.95
C GLY A 111 48.18 -25.82 -13.44
N LYS A 112 47.03 -25.98 -14.12
CA LYS A 112 46.99 -26.22 -15.57
C LYS A 112 47.10 -24.93 -16.37
N ARG A 113 47.53 -25.05 -17.62
CA ARG A 113 47.58 -23.95 -18.60
C ARG A 113 46.45 -24.11 -19.60
N VAL A 114 45.63 -23.06 -19.76
CA VAL A 114 44.53 -23.00 -20.74
C VAL A 114 44.75 -21.85 -21.71
N VAL A 115 44.61 -22.13 -23.01
CA VAL A 115 44.62 -21.12 -24.07
C VAL A 115 43.19 -20.95 -24.60
N LEU A 116 42.69 -19.71 -24.57
CA LEU A 116 41.40 -19.31 -25.11
C LEU A 116 41.56 -18.79 -26.52
N LEU A 117 40.99 -19.50 -27.50
CA LEU A 117 41.10 -19.13 -28.92
C LEU A 117 39.79 -18.57 -29.46
N GLY A 118 39.89 -17.40 -30.11
CA GLY A 118 38.77 -16.81 -30.84
C GLY A 118 37.64 -16.22 -29.98
N LEU A 119 37.85 -16.11 -28.67
CA LEU A 119 36.92 -15.43 -27.76
C LEU A 119 37.21 -13.92 -27.71
N GLU A 120 36.17 -13.11 -27.80
CA GLU A 120 36.23 -11.65 -27.66
C GLU A 120 35.12 -11.14 -26.72
N GLY A 121 35.30 -9.92 -26.19
CA GLY A 121 34.28 -9.23 -25.40
C GLY A 121 33.94 -9.88 -24.04
N PRO A 122 32.68 -9.74 -23.58
CA PRO A 122 32.17 -10.22 -22.28
C PRO A 122 32.49 -11.68 -21.95
N LEU A 123 32.31 -12.59 -22.91
CA LEU A 123 32.53 -14.03 -22.72
C LEU A 123 33.98 -14.34 -22.38
N LYS A 124 34.94 -13.72 -23.08
CA LYS A 124 36.37 -13.87 -22.79
C LYS A 124 36.69 -13.49 -21.36
N ALA A 125 36.19 -12.33 -20.92
CA ALA A 125 36.49 -11.78 -19.60
C ALA A 125 35.94 -12.66 -18.47
N ILE A 126 34.69 -13.14 -18.60
CA ILE A 126 34.09 -14.06 -17.62
C ILE A 126 34.88 -15.38 -17.58
N PHE A 127 35.18 -15.96 -18.75
CA PHE A 127 35.85 -17.26 -18.84
C PHE A 127 37.26 -17.23 -18.26
N GLN A 128 38.02 -16.17 -18.59
CA GLN A 128 39.36 -15.94 -18.05
C GLN A 128 39.32 -15.78 -16.54
N SER A 129 38.45 -14.93 -16.01
CA SER A 129 38.35 -14.67 -14.57
C SER A 129 38.00 -15.91 -13.75
N LEU A 130 37.09 -16.76 -14.26
CA LEU A 130 36.71 -18.00 -13.57
C LEU A 130 37.83 -19.04 -13.56
N LEU A 131 38.53 -19.23 -14.68
CA LEU A 131 39.67 -20.15 -14.75
C LEU A 131 40.83 -19.69 -13.85
N GLU A 132 41.15 -18.40 -13.86
CA GLU A 132 42.20 -17.84 -13.01
C GLU A 132 41.90 -18.05 -11.52
N ARG A 133 40.62 -17.97 -11.10
CA ARG A 133 40.20 -18.27 -9.72
C ARG A 133 40.32 -19.73 -9.33
N GLU A 134 40.17 -20.65 -10.28
CA GLU A 134 40.42 -22.08 -10.09
C GLU A 134 41.94 -22.41 -10.10
N GLY A 135 42.80 -21.40 -10.12
CA GLY A 135 44.26 -21.55 -10.12
C GLY A 135 44.82 -21.97 -11.47
N VAL A 136 44.12 -21.70 -12.58
CA VAL A 136 44.54 -22.00 -13.95
C VAL A 136 45.30 -20.83 -14.54
N GLU A 137 46.43 -21.09 -15.20
CA GLU A 137 47.15 -20.08 -15.98
C GLU A 137 46.46 -19.92 -17.34
N VAL A 138 45.87 -18.75 -17.58
CA VAL A 138 45.08 -18.48 -18.79
C VAL A 138 45.83 -17.56 -19.74
N SER A 139 45.82 -17.90 -21.03
CA SER A 139 46.27 -17.01 -22.11
C SER A 139 45.20 -16.94 -23.20
N ALA A 140 45.10 -15.83 -23.92
CA ALA A 140 44.10 -15.66 -24.97
C ALA A 140 44.77 -15.25 -26.28
N SER A 141 44.33 -15.84 -27.39
CA SER A 141 44.89 -15.59 -28.72
C SER A 141 43.80 -15.54 -29.80
N GLN A 142 44.04 -14.72 -30.83
CA GLN A 142 43.22 -14.73 -32.03
C GLN A 142 43.59 -15.94 -32.90
N TRP A 143 42.69 -16.33 -33.81
CA TRP A 143 42.90 -17.48 -34.68
C TRP A 143 43.96 -17.15 -35.74
N ASN A 144 45.23 -17.35 -35.40
CA ASN A 144 46.39 -17.12 -36.27
C ASN A 144 47.31 -18.36 -36.26
N PRO A 145 47.43 -19.09 -37.38
CA PRO A 145 48.20 -20.34 -37.48
C PRO A 145 49.66 -20.24 -36.99
N ASP A 146 50.37 -19.15 -37.28
CA ASP A 146 51.80 -18.98 -36.97
C ASP A 146 52.04 -18.65 -35.49
N ALA A 147 51.12 -17.92 -34.87
CA ALA A 147 51.16 -17.59 -33.45
C ALA A 147 50.77 -18.80 -32.57
N LEU A 148 49.82 -19.60 -33.07
CA LEU A 148 49.34 -20.82 -32.44
C LEU A 148 50.47 -21.85 -32.28
N GLN A 149 51.28 -22.09 -33.31
CA GLN A 149 52.34 -23.10 -33.30
C GLN A 149 53.38 -22.91 -32.17
N LYS A 150 53.64 -21.67 -31.71
CA LYS A 150 54.56 -21.37 -30.60
C LYS A 150 53.94 -21.53 -29.21
N GLN A 151 52.63 -21.35 -29.08
CA GLN A 151 51.91 -21.51 -27.81
C GLN A 151 51.54 -22.98 -27.54
N VAL A 152 51.48 -23.82 -28.58
CA VAL A 152 51.00 -25.23 -28.60
C VAL A 152 51.82 -26.27 -27.84
N CYS A 153 53.06 -25.98 -27.44
CA CYS A 153 53.93 -27.04 -26.89
C CYS A 153 53.65 -27.48 -25.43
N TYR A 154 52.84 -26.77 -24.63
CA TYR A 154 52.72 -27.07 -23.18
C TYR A 154 51.34 -26.83 -22.50
N ALA A 155 50.24 -26.64 -23.25
CA ALA A 155 48.92 -26.29 -22.67
C ALA A 155 47.81 -27.33 -22.97
N GLY A 156 46.73 -27.34 -22.16
CA GLY A 156 45.44 -27.96 -22.49
C GLY A 156 44.53 -26.92 -23.18
N TRP A 157 43.87 -27.27 -24.27
CA TRP A 157 43.33 -26.28 -25.22
C TRP A 157 41.81 -26.18 -25.20
N VAL A 158 41.28 -24.94 -25.25
CA VAL A 158 39.84 -24.66 -25.40
C VAL A 158 39.63 -23.67 -26.56
N SER A 159 38.97 -24.13 -27.63
CA SER A 159 38.71 -23.38 -28.86
C SER A 159 37.25 -22.94 -28.97
N CYS A 160 36.99 -21.68 -29.36
CA CYS A 160 35.66 -21.18 -29.73
C CYS A 160 35.60 -20.80 -31.21
N GLY A 161 35.11 -21.69 -32.08
CA GLY A 161 34.87 -21.36 -33.49
C GLY A 161 34.53 -22.59 -34.34
N PRO A 162 33.91 -22.41 -35.53
CA PRO A 162 33.32 -23.47 -36.34
C PRO A 162 34.30 -24.44 -37.02
N ALA A 163 35.61 -24.38 -36.71
CA ALA A 163 36.63 -25.22 -37.33
C ALA A 163 37.40 -26.03 -36.27
N CYS A 164 37.17 -27.35 -36.25
CA CYS A 164 37.92 -28.31 -35.45
C CYS A 164 39.30 -28.60 -36.06
N LEU A 165 40.35 -28.54 -35.24
CA LEU A 165 41.60 -29.27 -35.46
C LEU A 165 41.62 -30.46 -34.50
N THR A 166 41.56 -31.67 -35.06
CA THR A 166 41.56 -32.94 -34.34
C THR A 166 42.94 -33.25 -33.74
N ARG A 167 43.05 -33.13 -32.41
CA ARG A 167 44.03 -33.84 -31.55
C ARG A 167 43.41 -34.12 -30.18
N GLU A 168 43.92 -35.14 -29.50
CA GLU A 168 43.35 -35.83 -28.31
C GLU A 168 43.04 -34.97 -27.06
N ARG A 169 43.23 -33.64 -27.07
CA ARG A 169 42.97 -32.73 -25.93
C ARG A 169 42.48 -31.32 -26.34
N CYS A 170 41.67 -31.22 -27.39
CA CYS A 170 41.06 -29.96 -27.85
C CYS A 170 39.55 -29.95 -27.60
N TRP A 171 39.06 -28.97 -26.81
CA TRP A 171 37.64 -28.72 -26.63
C TRP A 171 37.16 -27.65 -27.61
N ALA A 172 36.36 -28.04 -28.62
CA ALA A 172 35.76 -27.08 -29.57
C ALA A 172 34.35 -26.69 -29.12
N ILE A 173 34.15 -25.40 -28.83
CA ILE A 173 32.91 -24.80 -28.31
C ILE A 173 31.86 -24.62 -29.42
N SER A 174 32.22 -24.77 -30.70
CA SER A 174 31.24 -24.79 -31.80
C SER A 174 30.29 -25.99 -31.77
N CYS A 175 30.59 -27.00 -30.96
CA CYS A 175 29.83 -28.25 -30.87
C CYS A 175 29.44 -28.59 -29.42
N LEU A 176 29.36 -27.61 -28.51
CA LEU A 176 28.70 -27.83 -27.23
C LEU A 176 27.24 -28.20 -27.51
N ASN A 177 26.96 -29.48 -27.35
CA ASN A 177 25.69 -30.12 -27.67
C ASN A 177 24.49 -29.28 -27.24
N VAL A 178 23.47 -29.36 -28.08
CA VAL A 178 22.11 -28.81 -27.94
C VAL A 178 21.47 -29.09 -26.57
N ASP A 179 22.06 -29.96 -25.74
CA ASP A 179 21.56 -30.39 -24.43
C ASP A 179 22.17 -29.67 -23.21
N LEU A 180 23.43 -29.18 -23.26
CA LEU A 180 24.09 -28.58 -22.07
C LEU A 180 23.78 -27.09 -21.89
N LEU A 181 23.61 -26.36 -22.99
CA LEU A 181 23.25 -24.94 -22.96
C LEU A 181 21.87 -24.72 -22.32
N PRO A 182 20.80 -25.46 -22.70
CA PRO A 182 19.49 -25.32 -22.06
C PRO A 182 19.48 -25.74 -20.60
N GLN A 183 20.26 -26.77 -20.22
CA GLN A 183 20.39 -27.17 -18.82
C GLN A 183 21.01 -26.06 -17.96
N ASN A 184 22.04 -25.36 -18.46
CA ASN A 184 22.66 -24.26 -17.73
C ASN A 184 21.80 -22.99 -17.71
N VAL A 185 21.04 -22.73 -18.77
CA VAL A 185 19.97 -21.71 -18.74
C VAL A 185 18.98 -22.05 -17.61
N VAL A 186 18.47 -23.30 -17.55
CA VAL A 186 17.56 -23.75 -16.50
C VAL A 186 18.20 -23.67 -15.11
N LYS A 187 19.49 -24.02 -14.93
CA LYS A 187 20.21 -23.88 -13.65
C LYS A 187 20.36 -22.41 -13.22
N SER A 188 20.66 -21.49 -14.14
CA SER A 188 20.72 -20.04 -13.84
C SER A 188 19.35 -19.48 -13.48
N PHE A 189 18.30 -19.87 -14.20
CA PHE A 189 16.92 -19.54 -13.86
C PHE A 189 16.47 -20.14 -12.52
N ALA A 190 16.84 -21.39 -12.23
CA ALA A 190 16.49 -22.06 -10.97
C ALA A 190 17.16 -21.35 -9.78
N ARG A 191 18.43 -20.95 -9.91
CA ARG A 191 19.14 -20.14 -8.90
C ARG A 191 18.46 -18.79 -8.69
N TRP A 192 18.12 -18.08 -9.77
CA TRP A 192 17.39 -16.82 -9.68
C TRP A 192 16.01 -17.01 -9.01
N ALA A 193 15.24 -18.02 -9.42
CA ALA A 193 13.94 -18.32 -8.82
C ALA A 193 14.05 -18.73 -7.34
N GLU A 194 15.13 -19.41 -6.96
CA GLU A 194 15.42 -19.77 -5.57
C GLU A 194 15.87 -18.56 -4.73
N GLN A 195 16.52 -17.56 -5.33
CA GLN A 195 16.79 -16.28 -4.69
C GLN A 195 15.52 -15.45 -4.48
N GLN A 196 14.49 -15.64 -5.32
CA GLN A 196 13.17 -15.02 -5.14
C GLN A 196 12.30 -15.75 -4.10
N ARG A 197 12.75 -16.88 -3.53
CA ARG A 197 12.04 -17.54 -2.43
C ARG A 197 12.23 -16.78 -1.13
N TYR A 198 11.25 -16.93 -0.23
CA TYR A 198 11.29 -16.38 1.13
C TYR A 198 12.64 -16.64 1.83
N ARG A 199 13.25 -15.58 2.33
CA ARG A 199 14.38 -15.62 3.25
C ARG A 199 14.09 -14.68 4.44
N PRO A 200 14.49 -15.05 5.67
CA PRO A 200 14.54 -14.11 6.77
C PRO A 200 15.34 -12.86 6.34
N TRP A 201 14.79 -11.67 6.58
CA TRP A 201 15.46 -10.42 6.23
C TRP A 201 16.73 -10.27 7.03
N THR A 202 17.77 -9.75 6.39
CA THR A 202 18.98 -9.30 7.10
C THR A 202 18.82 -7.82 7.45
N LEU A 203 17.75 -7.51 8.20
CA LEU A 203 17.48 -6.15 8.66
C LEU A 203 18.55 -5.74 9.67
N ARG A 204 19.17 -4.57 9.49
CA ARG A 204 20.16 -4.03 10.42
C ARG A 204 19.50 -3.01 11.34
N PRO A 205 19.11 -3.32 12.58
CA PRO A 205 18.37 -2.36 13.40
C PRO A 205 19.23 -1.13 13.71
N LEU A 206 18.61 0.05 13.68
CA LEU A 206 19.24 1.27 14.18
C LEU A 206 19.31 1.20 15.71
N LYS A 207 20.46 1.53 16.28
CA LYS A 207 20.63 1.53 17.74
C LYS A 207 19.83 2.69 18.33
N LEU A 208 19.04 2.39 19.36
CA LEU A 208 18.39 3.39 20.20
C LEU A 208 19.17 3.57 21.51
N GLN A 209 19.30 4.82 21.94
CA GLN A 209 19.82 5.18 23.26
C GLN A 209 18.77 6.00 24.00
N PRO A 210 17.78 5.35 24.65
CA PRO A 210 16.73 6.07 25.35
C PRO A 210 17.27 6.92 26.51
N LEU A 211 16.80 8.16 26.61
CA LEU A 211 17.13 9.11 27.67
C LEU A 211 16.02 9.15 28.72
N SER A 212 16.39 9.54 29.95
CA SER A 212 15.46 9.76 31.06
C SER A 212 15.86 11.05 31.78
N PRO A 213 15.00 12.08 31.85
CA PRO A 213 13.62 12.11 31.32
C PRO A 213 13.57 11.98 29.78
N VAL A 214 12.46 11.43 29.28
CA VAL A 214 12.24 11.26 27.83
C VAL A 214 12.10 12.65 27.19
N PRO A 215 12.87 12.98 26.14
CA PRO A 215 12.76 14.25 25.43
C PRO A 215 11.43 14.40 24.68
N SER A 216 11.20 15.55 24.05
CA SER A 216 10.04 15.71 23.17
C SER A 216 10.15 14.82 21.92
N ASP A 217 9.00 14.47 21.32
CA ASP A 217 8.95 13.56 20.18
C ASP A 217 9.80 14.05 18.99
N VAL A 218 9.78 15.37 18.72
CA VAL A 218 10.57 16.00 17.65
C VAL A 218 12.07 15.95 17.94
N GLU A 219 12.50 16.19 19.19
CA GLU A 219 13.91 16.08 19.58
C GLU A 219 14.41 14.63 19.41
N ILE A 220 13.59 13.64 19.77
CA ILE A 220 13.91 12.22 19.55
C ILE A 220 14.01 11.91 18.06
N SER A 221 13.08 12.40 17.23
CA SER A 221 13.08 12.21 15.78
C SER A 221 14.34 12.78 15.15
N ARG A 222 14.73 14.02 15.49
CA ARG A 222 15.91 14.70 14.96
C ARG A 222 17.23 14.08 15.42
N ALA A 223 17.27 13.56 16.64
CA ALA A 223 18.45 12.90 17.18
C ALA A 223 18.77 11.56 16.49
N GLN A 224 17.82 10.97 15.74
CA GLN A 224 18.04 9.72 15.03
C GLN A 224 18.27 9.95 13.54
N VAL A 225 19.39 9.43 13.02
CA VAL A 225 19.67 9.45 11.58
C VAL A 225 18.99 8.24 10.92
N PRO A 226 18.00 8.44 10.04
CA PRO A 226 17.34 7.34 9.35
C PRO A 226 18.30 6.64 8.38
N LYS A 227 18.07 5.35 8.12
CA LYS A 227 18.75 4.67 7.01
C LYS A 227 18.39 5.37 5.69
N PRO A 228 19.32 5.44 4.72
CA PRO A 228 18.94 5.73 3.36
C PRO A 228 17.85 4.76 2.90
N ILE A 229 16.80 5.27 2.27
CA ILE A 229 15.60 4.48 1.97
C ILE A 229 15.87 3.29 1.04
N TRP A 230 16.85 3.42 0.15
CA TRP A 230 17.29 2.33 -0.73
C TRP A 230 17.91 1.17 0.06
N GLN A 231 18.63 1.46 1.15
CA GLN A 231 19.23 0.42 2.00
C GLN A 231 18.13 -0.34 2.74
N LEU A 232 17.13 0.37 3.27
CA LEU A 232 15.97 -0.28 3.89
C LEU A 232 15.21 -1.14 2.88
N ALA A 233 15.02 -0.62 1.65
CA ALA A 233 14.33 -1.33 0.59
C ALA A 233 15.04 -2.64 0.23
N GLU A 234 16.37 -2.60 0.08
CA GLU A 234 17.22 -3.78 -0.14
C GLU A 234 17.10 -4.79 1.02
N GLU A 235 17.20 -4.31 2.28
CA GLU A 235 17.11 -5.16 3.48
C GLU A 235 15.77 -5.92 3.59
N VAL A 236 14.69 -5.38 3.02
CA VAL A 236 13.34 -6.00 3.03
C VAL A 236 12.98 -6.72 1.72
N GLY A 237 13.92 -6.81 0.76
CA GLY A 237 13.74 -7.57 -0.48
C GLY A 237 12.97 -6.85 -1.59
N LEU A 238 12.96 -5.51 -1.58
CA LEU A 238 12.49 -4.70 -2.70
C LEU A 238 13.56 -4.60 -3.79
N LEU A 239 13.13 -4.69 -5.05
CA LEU A 239 14.02 -4.50 -6.19
C LEU A 239 14.19 -2.99 -6.51
N PRO A 240 15.33 -2.55 -7.06
CA PRO A 240 15.54 -1.14 -7.42
C PRO A 240 14.44 -0.56 -8.32
N GLN A 241 13.87 -1.36 -9.22
CA GLN A 241 12.82 -0.95 -10.17
C GLN A 241 11.44 -0.83 -9.51
N GLU A 242 11.28 -1.36 -8.29
CA GLU A 242 10.05 -1.26 -7.51
C GLU A 242 10.05 -0.03 -6.58
N LEU A 243 11.13 0.76 -6.60
CA LEU A 243 11.34 1.88 -5.68
C LEU A 243 11.43 3.20 -6.44
N GLU A 244 10.61 4.17 -6.04
CA GLU A 244 10.62 5.54 -6.55
C GLU A 244 10.96 6.50 -5.40
N ALA A 245 12.21 6.94 -5.31
CA ALA A 245 12.70 7.70 -4.15
C ALA A 245 12.18 9.15 -4.12
N TYR A 246 11.79 9.60 -2.92
CA TYR A 246 11.39 10.98 -2.62
C TYR A 246 12.32 11.56 -1.56
N GLY A 247 13.51 11.99 -1.99
CA GLY A 247 14.59 12.34 -1.08
C GLY A 247 15.30 11.09 -0.53
N ARG A 248 15.94 11.22 0.63
CA ARG A 248 16.80 10.16 1.20
C ARG A 248 16.06 9.18 2.13
N SER A 249 14.94 9.60 2.69
CA SER A 249 14.27 8.98 3.85
C SER A 249 12.98 8.23 3.51
N LYS A 250 12.42 8.44 2.31
CA LYS A 250 11.13 7.89 1.89
C LYS A 250 11.05 7.60 0.40
N ALA A 251 10.19 6.66 0.01
CA ALA A 251 10.03 6.24 -1.38
C ALA A 251 8.64 5.66 -1.65
N LYS A 252 8.12 5.78 -2.86
CA LYS A 252 6.94 5.07 -3.33
C LYS A 252 7.32 3.65 -3.74
N VAL A 253 6.46 2.67 -3.45
CA VAL A 253 6.68 1.25 -3.82
C VAL A 253 5.70 0.80 -4.90
N GLY A 254 6.25 0.28 -6.00
CA GLY A 254 5.50 -0.12 -7.19
C GLY A 254 4.62 -1.36 -6.98
N LEU A 255 3.45 -1.38 -7.62
CA LEU A 255 2.48 -2.47 -7.50
C LEU A 255 2.88 -3.76 -8.25
N ALA A 256 3.87 -3.69 -9.14
CA ALA A 256 4.41 -4.85 -9.86
C ALA A 256 4.93 -5.94 -8.91
N LEU A 257 5.29 -5.55 -7.68
CA LEU A 257 5.66 -6.43 -6.58
C LEU A 257 4.60 -7.51 -6.31
N LEU A 258 3.30 -7.16 -6.36
CA LEU A 258 2.23 -8.15 -6.13
C LEU A 258 2.23 -9.25 -7.20
N ALA A 259 2.58 -8.91 -8.44
CA ALA A 259 2.70 -9.90 -9.51
C ALA A 259 3.95 -10.78 -9.31
N ARG A 260 5.08 -10.17 -8.91
CA ARG A 260 6.33 -10.89 -8.60
C ARG A 260 6.15 -11.87 -7.45
N LEU A 261 5.53 -11.43 -6.35
CA LEU A 261 5.34 -12.21 -5.13
C LEU A 261 3.98 -12.95 -5.07
N ARG A 262 3.30 -13.14 -6.21
CA ARG A 262 1.95 -13.75 -6.24
C ARG A 262 1.89 -15.13 -5.57
N HIS A 263 2.96 -15.91 -5.69
CA HIS A 263 3.08 -17.27 -5.15
C HIS A 263 3.63 -17.31 -3.72
N GLN A 264 4.11 -16.18 -3.18
CA GLN A 264 4.58 -16.12 -1.81
C GLN A 264 3.37 -16.13 -0.88
N PRO A 265 3.29 -17.02 0.12
CA PRO A 265 2.24 -16.97 1.14
C PRO A 265 2.27 -15.63 1.89
N ASN A 266 1.09 -15.17 2.30
CA ASN A 266 0.97 -13.98 3.14
C ASN A 266 1.48 -14.31 4.55
N GLY A 267 2.10 -13.32 5.20
CA GLY A 267 2.35 -13.38 6.64
C GLY A 267 1.11 -13.20 7.49
N LYS A 268 1.34 -13.12 8.80
CA LYS A 268 0.33 -12.87 9.83
C LYS A 268 -0.11 -11.42 9.83
N TYR A 269 -1.42 -11.20 9.93
CA TYR A 269 -2.03 -9.88 9.85
C TYR A 269 -2.59 -9.45 11.21
N VAL A 270 -1.93 -8.50 11.86
CA VAL A 270 -2.24 -8.03 13.21
C VAL A 270 -2.92 -6.67 13.12
N LEU A 271 -4.11 -6.56 13.71
CA LEU A 271 -4.84 -5.29 13.82
C LEU A 271 -4.66 -4.69 15.21
N VAL A 272 -4.18 -3.45 15.28
CA VAL A 272 -4.19 -2.63 16.50
C VAL A 272 -5.44 -1.76 16.51
N ALA A 273 -6.24 -1.92 17.57
CA ALA A 273 -7.38 -1.07 17.88
C ALA A 273 -7.26 -0.58 19.32
N GLY A 274 -8.22 0.18 19.81
CA GLY A 274 -8.20 0.64 21.20
C GLY A 274 -9.57 0.68 21.84
N ILE A 275 -9.59 1.01 23.12
CA ILE A 275 -10.82 1.37 23.81
C ILE A 275 -11.44 2.64 23.22
N THR A 276 -12.65 2.99 23.67
CA THR A 276 -13.29 4.24 23.25
C THR A 276 -12.38 5.44 23.57
N PRO A 277 -12.03 6.28 22.59
CA PRO A 277 -11.12 7.40 22.81
C PRO A 277 -11.52 8.37 23.92
N THR A 278 -10.52 8.83 24.64
CA THR A 278 -10.60 9.90 25.65
C THR A 278 -9.63 11.04 25.33
N PRO A 279 -9.85 12.26 25.83
CA PRO A 279 -8.88 13.36 25.69
C PRO A 279 -7.51 13.08 26.31
N LEU A 280 -7.39 12.06 27.16
CA LEU A 280 -6.14 11.65 27.82
C LEU A 280 -5.20 10.87 26.90
N GLY A 281 -5.73 10.33 25.79
CA GLY A 281 -5.00 9.57 24.79
C GLY A 281 -4.69 8.12 25.20
N GLU A 282 -4.83 7.20 24.25
CA GLU A 282 -4.52 5.77 24.47
C GLU A 282 -3.13 5.38 23.94
N GLY A 283 -2.62 6.11 22.94
CA GLY A 283 -1.33 5.80 22.30
C GLY A 283 -1.39 4.60 21.34
N LYS A 284 -2.48 4.43 20.58
CA LYS A 284 -2.65 3.33 19.61
C LYS A 284 -1.48 3.22 18.62
N SER A 285 -1.15 4.30 17.91
CA SER A 285 -0.05 4.30 16.93
C SER A 285 1.31 4.10 17.60
N THR A 286 1.47 4.57 18.85
CA THR A 286 2.66 4.33 19.66
C THR A 286 2.83 2.84 19.96
N VAL A 287 1.75 2.12 20.28
CA VAL A 287 1.74 0.66 20.43
C VAL A 287 2.00 -0.04 19.11
N THR A 288 1.38 0.39 18.00
CA THR A 288 1.61 -0.16 16.65
C THR A 288 3.10 -0.15 16.31
N ILE A 289 3.74 1.01 16.48
CA ILE A 289 5.16 1.16 16.17
C ILE A 289 6.05 0.44 17.20
N GLY A 290 5.71 0.49 18.48
CA GLY A 290 6.44 -0.25 19.52
C GLY A 290 6.41 -1.76 19.28
N LEU A 291 5.25 -2.31 18.90
CA LEU A 291 5.06 -3.72 18.57
C LEU A 291 5.87 -4.13 17.34
N VAL A 292 5.79 -3.38 16.23
CA VAL A 292 6.56 -3.73 15.02
C VAL A 292 8.07 -3.63 15.27
N GLN A 293 8.52 -2.64 16.04
CA GLN A 293 9.92 -2.52 16.46
C GLN A 293 10.35 -3.72 17.30
N ALA A 294 9.52 -4.17 18.24
CA ALA A 294 9.79 -5.36 19.04
C ALA A 294 9.91 -6.62 18.17
N LEU A 295 8.97 -6.85 17.24
CA LEU A 295 8.99 -8.00 16.33
C LEU A 295 10.24 -7.98 15.43
N SER A 296 10.55 -6.84 14.83
CA SER A 296 11.66 -6.70 13.88
C SER A 296 13.03 -6.59 14.55
N ALA A 297 13.25 -5.57 15.38
CA ALA A 297 14.58 -5.26 15.92
C ALA A 297 15.00 -6.20 17.06
N HIS A 298 14.04 -6.72 17.83
CA HIS A 298 14.33 -7.48 19.06
C HIS A 298 14.05 -8.99 18.91
N LEU A 299 13.00 -9.37 18.19
CA LEU A 299 12.69 -10.78 17.90
C LEU A 299 13.21 -11.26 16.54
N LYS A 300 13.73 -10.37 15.70
CA LYS A 300 14.30 -10.68 14.36
C LYS A 300 13.30 -11.39 13.44
N LEU A 301 12.03 -11.00 13.52
CA LEU A 301 10.97 -11.48 12.63
C LEU A 301 10.71 -10.44 11.55
N ASN A 302 10.55 -10.86 10.30
CA ASN A 302 10.18 -9.96 9.21
C ASN A 302 8.86 -9.28 9.56
N SER A 303 8.88 -7.98 9.83
CA SER A 303 7.68 -7.27 10.22
C SER A 303 7.57 -5.89 9.62
N PHE A 304 6.34 -5.52 9.27
CA PHE A 304 5.98 -4.24 8.67
C PHE A 304 4.90 -3.55 9.51
N ALA A 305 4.93 -2.21 9.58
CA ALA A 305 3.78 -1.45 10.04
C ALA A 305 3.06 -0.78 8.86
N CYS A 306 1.74 -0.73 8.88
CA CYS A 306 0.94 -0.03 7.87
C CYS A 306 0.05 1.01 8.54
N LEU A 307 0.39 2.29 8.32
CA LEU A 307 -0.24 3.45 8.93
C LEU A 307 -0.96 4.34 7.92
N ARG A 308 -1.86 5.17 8.45
CA ARG A 308 -2.54 6.21 7.68
C ARG A 308 -1.64 7.44 7.53
N GLN A 309 -1.74 8.10 6.38
CA GLN A 309 -1.22 9.44 6.20
C GLN A 309 -2.11 10.45 6.97
N PRO A 310 -1.52 11.35 7.78
CA PRO A 310 -2.28 12.42 8.44
C PRO A 310 -2.68 13.51 7.44
N SER A 311 -3.78 14.20 7.74
CA SER A 311 -4.14 15.43 7.02
C SER A 311 -3.21 16.58 7.46
N GLN A 312 -2.86 17.44 6.52
CA GLN A 312 -2.06 18.65 6.78
C GLN A 312 -2.86 19.71 7.53
N GLY A 313 -4.18 19.79 7.33
CA GLY A 313 -5.04 20.82 7.93
C GLY A 313 -4.93 20.92 9.45
N PRO A 314 -5.08 19.81 10.21
CA PRO A 314 -4.91 19.79 11.66
C PRO A 314 -3.54 20.24 12.17
N THR A 315 -2.46 19.99 11.42
CA THR A 315 -1.07 20.35 11.79
C THR A 315 -0.95 21.84 12.10
N PHE A 316 -1.58 22.70 11.30
CA PHE A 316 -1.56 24.16 11.48
C PHE A 316 -2.67 24.67 12.43
N GLY A 317 -3.55 23.78 12.89
CA GLY A 317 -4.67 24.11 13.78
C GLY A 317 -4.33 23.92 15.27
N VAL A 318 -4.19 22.67 15.72
CA VAL A 318 -4.10 22.31 17.15
C VAL A 318 -2.71 21.77 17.53
N LYS A 319 -1.78 21.70 16.56
CA LYS A 319 -0.45 21.05 16.53
C LYS A 319 -0.47 19.71 15.80
N GLY A 320 0.60 19.46 15.02
CA GLY A 320 0.89 18.14 14.48
C GLY A 320 1.27 17.16 15.58
N GLY A 321 1.22 15.86 15.29
CA GLY A 321 1.61 14.81 16.23
C GLY A 321 2.62 13.85 15.63
N ALA A 322 3.32 13.11 16.48
CA ALA A 322 4.18 12.03 16.01
C ALA A 322 3.33 10.91 15.39
N ALA A 323 3.88 10.22 14.40
CA ALA A 323 3.36 8.93 13.94
C ALA A 323 3.72 7.84 14.95
N GLY A 324 3.08 7.88 16.12
CA GLY A 324 3.51 7.15 17.31
C GLY A 324 3.78 8.11 18.47
N GLY A 325 4.85 7.89 19.23
CA GLY A 325 5.32 8.83 20.26
C GLY A 325 6.53 8.30 21.03
N GLY A 326 7.32 9.20 21.59
CA GLY A 326 8.55 8.90 22.32
C GLY A 326 9.54 8.11 21.45
N TYR A 327 10.04 7.00 21.97
CA TYR A 327 10.96 6.10 21.25
C TYR A 327 10.28 5.08 20.32
N ALA A 328 8.97 5.19 20.13
CA ALA A 328 8.17 4.35 19.24
C ALA A 328 7.39 5.23 18.23
N GLN A 329 8.11 5.73 17.22
CA GLN A 329 7.57 6.61 16.18
C GLN A 329 8.21 6.39 14.81
N VAL A 330 7.51 6.79 13.75
CA VAL A 330 8.03 6.88 12.37
C VAL A 330 8.87 8.15 12.21
N ILE A 331 9.98 8.06 11.49
CA ILE A 331 10.89 9.17 11.19
C ILE A 331 11.16 9.30 9.69
N PRO A 332 11.45 10.50 9.18
CA PRO A 332 11.40 11.80 9.86
C PRO A 332 9.97 12.33 10.08
N MET A 333 9.72 12.92 11.24
CA MET A 333 8.38 13.35 11.68
C MET A 333 7.85 14.56 10.92
N GLU A 334 8.71 15.50 10.53
CA GLU A 334 8.38 16.67 9.70
C GLU A 334 7.83 16.24 8.34
N GLU A 335 8.52 15.31 7.68
CA GLU A 335 8.13 14.80 6.36
C GLU A 335 6.81 14.01 6.41
N PHE A 336 6.54 13.33 7.53
CA PHE A 336 5.30 12.57 7.74
C PHE A 336 4.06 13.47 7.84
N ASN A 337 4.18 14.64 8.47
CA ASN A 337 3.03 15.50 8.81
C ASN A 337 2.69 16.59 7.79
N LEU A 338 3.55 16.79 6.79
CA LEU A 338 3.37 17.80 5.75
C LEU A 338 2.95 17.13 4.43
N HIS A 339 3.71 17.34 3.36
CA HIS A 339 3.32 16.93 2.01
C HIS A 339 3.53 15.44 1.73
N LEU A 340 4.37 14.78 2.53
CA LEU A 340 4.83 13.40 2.33
C LEU A 340 5.27 13.16 0.86
N THR A 341 4.43 12.50 0.07
CA THR A 341 4.67 12.15 -1.36
C THR A 341 3.64 12.78 -2.30
N GLY A 342 2.78 13.68 -1.81
CA GLY A 342 1.80 14.40 -2.63
C GLY A 342 0.45 13.70 -2.83
N ASP A 343 0.18 12.60 -2.12
CA ASP A 343 -1.03 11.78 -2.32
C ASP A 343 -2.32 12.58 -2.07
N ILE A 344 -2.37 13.36 -0.99
CA ILE A 344 -3.52 14.21 -0.66
C ILE A 344 -3.68 15.35 -1.68
N HIS A 345 -2.58 15.83 -2.27
CA HIS A 345 -2.63 16.83 -3.35
C HIS A 345 -3.25 16.23 -4.62
N ALA A 346 -2.86 15.00 -4.98
CA ALA A 346 -3.45 14.26 -6.09
C ALA A 346 -4.96 14.04 -5.87
N ILE A 347 -5.37 13.66 -4.66
CA ILE A 347 -6.78 13.53 -4.28
C ILE A 347 -7.51 14.86 -4.42
N THR A 348 -6.92 15.95 -3.93
CA THR A 348 -7.52 17.29 -4.01
C THR A 348 -7.74 17.71 -5.46
N ALA A 349 -6.73 17.53 -6.31
CA ALA A 349 -6.81 17.82 -7.74
C ALA A 349 -7.88 16.95 -8.44
N ALA A 350 -7.88 15.63 -8.19
CA ALA A 350 -8.84 14.70 -8.77
C ALA A 350 -10.28 15.01 -8.34
N ASN A 351 -10.52 15.24 -7.05
CA ASN A 351 -11.85 15.56 -6.52
C ASN A 351 -12.39 16.87 -7.11
N ASN A 352 -11.54 17.89 -7.18
CA ASN A 352 -11.93 19.20 -7.70
C ASN A 352 -12.10 19.20 -9.22
N LEU A 353 -11.41 18.32 -9.95
CA LEU A 353 -11.68 18.07 -11.37
C LEU A 353 -13.09 17.50 -11.60
N VAL A 354 -13.53 16.55 -10.77
CA VAL A 354 -14.91 16.04 -10.84
C VAL A 354 -15.91 17.17 -10.59
N ALA A 355 -15.69 17.98 -9.55
CA ALA A 355 -16.57 19.11 -9.25
C ALA A 355 -16.63 20.13 -10.40
N ALA A 356 -15.48 20.44 -11.02
CA ALA A 356 -15.41 21.31 -12.19
C ALA A 356 -16.14 20.70 -13.40
N ALA A 357 -16.01 19.39 -13.62
CA ALA A 357 -16.70 18.69 -14.71
C ALA A 357 -18.22 18.69 -14.55
N VAL A 358 -18.74 18.52 -13.32
CA VAL A 358 -20.18 18.65 -13.03
C VAL A 358 -20.68 20.04 -13.42
N ASP A 359 -20.00 21.09 -12.96
CA ASP A 359 -20.42 22.48 -13.21
C ASP A 359 -20.31 22.84 -14.69
N ALA A 360 -19.23 22.43 -15.36
CA ALA A 360 -19.05 22.61 -16.80
C ALA A 360 -20.15 21.89 -17.60
N ARG A 361 -20.50 20.66 -17.20
CA ARG A 361 -21.58 19.90 -17.85
C ARG A 361 -22.92 20.62 -17.72
N ILE A 362 -23.29 21.06 -16.52
CA ILE A 362 -24.54 21.82 -16.29
C ILE A 362 -24.58 23.09 -17.14
N LEU A 363 -23.49 23.89 -17.15
CA LEU A 363 -23.43 25.14 -17.90
C LEU A 363 -23.53 24.92 -19.41
N HIS A 364 -22.74 23.99 -19.95
CA HIS A 364 -22.74 23.72 -21.38
C HIS A 364 -24.05 23.10 -21.83
N GLU A 365 -24.67 22.27 -20.98
CA GLU A 365 -25.96 21.72 -21.30
C GLU A 365 -27.05 22.82 -21.35
N ALA A 366 -27.06 23.73 -20.39
CA ALA A 366 -28.09 24.77 -20.37
C ALA A 366 -27.95 25.81 -21.50
N THR A 367 -26.78 25.94 -22.12
CA THR A 367 -26.46 27.11 -22.98
C THR A 367 -26.16 26.78 -24.44
N GLN A 368 -26.08 25.50 -24.81
CA GLN A 368 -25.75 25.04 -26.17
C GLN A 368 -26.86 24.13 -26.70
N SER A 369 -27.02 24.06 -28.04
CA SER A 369 -27.93 23.12 -28.69
C SER A 369 -27.34 21.71 -28.73
N ASP A 370 -28.19 20.69 -28.81
CA ASP A 370 -27.77 19.27 -28.85
C ASP A 370 -26.78 19.01 -29.98
N LYS A 371 -27.05 19.59 -31.16
CA LYS A 371 -26.15 19.52 -32.32
C LYS A 371 -24.77 20.08 -32.00
N SER A 372 -24.70 21.24 -31.35
CA SER A 372 -23.42 21.88 -31.02
C SER A 372 -22.63 21.09 -29.98
N VAL A 373 -23.31 20.54 -28.97
CA VAL A 373 -22.68 19.66 -27.96
C VAL A 373 -22.17 18.38 -28.61
N MET A 374 -22.98 17.74 -29.46
CA MET A 374 -22.61 16.54 -30.20
C MET A 374 -21.40 16.77 -31.09
N GLU A 375 -21.42 17.83 -31.90
CA GLU A 375 -20.29 18.21 -32.74
C GLU A 375 -19.02 18.41 -31.91
N ARG A 376 -19.08 19.10 -30.76
CA ARG A 376 -17.89 19.34 -29.91
C ARG A 376 -17.37 18.09 -29.22
N LEU A 377 -18.27 17.20 -28.77
CA LEU A 377 -17.88 15.90 -28.20
C LEU A 377 -17.21 15.00 -29.24
N LEU A 378 -17.62 15.08 -30.50
CA LEU A 378 -17.10 14.24 -31.59
C LEU A 378 -15.93 14.87 -32.40
N SER A 379 -15.86 16.20 -32.50
CA SER A 379 -14.90 16.91 -33.38
C SER A 379 -13.51 17.13 -32.80
N LEU A 380 -13.29 16.88 -31.50
CA LEU A 380 -12.03 17.17 -30.81
C LEU A 380 -11.04 15.99 -30.75
N VAL A 381 -11.32 14.87 -31.43
CA VAL A 381 -10.48 13.67 -31.33
C VAL A 381 -9.94 13.27 -32.70
N SER A 382 -8.64 13.54 -32.94
CA SER A 382 -7.90 13.02 -34.10
C SER A 382 -7.73 11.48 -34.07
N ASN A 383 -8.09 10.84 -32.96
CA ASN A 383 -8.06 9.39 -32.75
C ASN A 383 -9.49 8.79 -32.71
N ARG A 384 -9.95 8.22 -33.84
CA ARG A 384 -11.27 7.56 -33.98
C ARG A 384 -11.59 6.54 -32.87
N ASN A 385 -10.60 5.89 -32.26
CA ASN A 385 -10.81 4.86 -31.24
C ASN A 385 -11.37 5.40 -29.92
N LEU A 386 -11.05 6.66 -29.57
CA LEU A 386 -11.54 7.31 -28.34
C LEU A 386 -13.01 7.75 -28.47
N ILE A 387 -13.41 8.19 -29.67
CA ILE A 387 -14.80 8.50 -30.01
C ILE A 387 -15.66 7.24 -29.88
N VAL A 388 -15.18 6.13 -30.45
CA VAL A 388 -15.87 4.83 -30.38
C VAL A 388 -15.98 4.35 -28.93
N LEU A 389 -14.97 4.56 -28.09
CA LEU A 389 -15.01 4.16 -26.67
C LEU A 389 -16.07 4.95 -25.88
N LEU A 390 -16.06 6.29 -25.97
CA LEU A 390 -17.04 7.16 -25.30
C LEU A 390 -18.46 6.90 -25.82
N PHE A 391 -18.59 6.69 -27.12
CA PHE A 391 -19.85 6.35 -27.76
C PHE A 391 -20.38 4.99 -27.29
N ASN A 392 -19.55 3.96 -27.22
CA ASN A 392 -19.96 2.62 -26.82
C ASN A 392 -20.39 2.54 -25.34
N LEU A 393 -19.67 3.23 -24.43
CA LEU A 393 -19.99 3.23 -22.99
C LEU A 393 -21.34 3.90 -22.73
N SER A 394 -21.58 5.07 -23.31
CA SER A 394 -22.86 5.78 -23.16
C SER A 394 -24.00 5.09 -23.91
N SER A 395 -23.74 4.51 -25.09
CA SER A 395 -24.77 3.82 -25.89
C SER A 395 -25.26 2.53 -25.22
N GLN A 396 -24.37 1.75 -24.60
CA GLN A 396 -24.78 0.59 -23.80
C GLN A 396 -25.69 0.99 -22.63
N ARG A 397 -25.37 2.09 -21.95
CA ARG A 397 -26.19 2.61 -20.84
C ARG A 397 -27.57 3.07 -21.30
N LEU A 398 -27.64 3.71 -22.46
CA LEU A 398 -28.86 4.26 -23.04
C LEU A 398 -29.67 3.22 -23.82
N GLY A 399 -29.21 1.97 -23.92
CA GLY A 399 -29.85 0.92 -24.71
C GLY A 399 -29.79 1.17 -26.22
N ILE A 400 -28.85 1.98 -26.69
CA ILE A 400 -28.67 2.34 -28.10
C ILE A 400 -27.78 1.28 -28.75
N ASN A 401 -28.38 0.46 -29.63
CA ASN A 401 -27.69 -0.62 -30.35
C ASN A 401 -27.06 -0.17 -31.69
N LYS A 402 -26.62 1.08 -31.77
CA LYS A 402 -26.01 1.66 -32.97
C LYS A 402 -24.54 1.90 -32.73
N SER A 403 -23.69 1.60 -33.71
CA SER A 403 -22.22 1.78 -33.64
C SER A 403 -21.74 3.05 -34.38
N ASP A 404 -22.62 3.69 -35.15
CA ASP A 404 -22.35 4.94 -35.87
C ASP A 404 -23.08 6.11 -35.20
N PRO A 405 -22.35 7.12 -34.67
CA PRO A 405 -22.95 8.35 -34.13
C PRO A 405 -23.82 9.11 -35.15
N GLY A 406 -23.55 8.98 -36.45
CA GLY A 406 -24.34 9.61 -37.52
C GLY A 406 -25.71 8.95 -37.75
N ALA A 407 -25.93 7.75 -37.22
CA ALA A 407 -27.19 7.01 -37.35
C ALA A 407 -28.16 7.26 -36.17
N LEU A 408 -27.80 8.12 -35.23
CA LEU A 408 -28.66 8.48 -34.10
C LEU A 408 -29.83 9.37 -34.57
N THR A 409 -31.02 9.05 -34.07
CA THR A 409 -32.20 9.92 -34.15
C THR A 409 -31.99 11.17 -33.29
N PRO A 410 -32.71 12.28 -33.55
CA PRO A 410 -32.63 13.48 -32.72
C PRO A 410 -32.84 13.19 -31.22
N GLU A 411 -33.76 12.28 -30.89
CA GLU A 411 -34.05 11.87 -29.52
C GLU A 411 -32.88 11.11 -28.89
N GLU A 412 -32.28 10.17 -29.64
CA GLU A 412 -31.08 9.44 -29.19
C GLU A 412 -29.88 10.40 -29.02
N VAL A 413 -29.70 11.36 -29.94
CA VAL A 413 -28.67 12.40 -29.80
C VAL A 413 -28.89 13.19 -28.53
N SER A 414 -30.12 13.63 -28.25
CA SER A 414 -30.45 14.37 -27.04
C SER A 414 -30.12 13.54 -25.79
N SER A 415 -30.55 12.29 -25.74
CA SER A 415 -30.27 11.39 -24.62
C SER A 415 -28.78 11.10 -24.41
N PHE A 416 -28.00 11.11 -25.49
CA PHE A 416 -26.55 10.89 -25.47
C PHE A 416 -25.79 12.12 -24.96
N VAL A 417 -26.14 13.32 -25.44
CA VAL A 417 -25.41 14.55 -25.09
C VAL A 417 -25.90 15.21 -23.81
N ARG A 418 -27.07 14.83 -23.28
CA ARG A 418 -27.65 15.40 -22.06
C ARG A 418 -27.67 14.39 -20.91
N LEU A 419 -26.89 14.67 -19.87
CA LEU A 419 -27.05 14.00 -18.57
C LEU A 419 -28.19 14.62 -17.76
N ASP A 420 -28.54 15.86 -18.07
CA ASP A 420 -29.62 16.62 -17.42
C ASP A 420 -29.52 16.60 -15.89
N ILE A 421 -28.31 16.89 -15.38
CA ILE A 421 -28.01 16.93 -13.95
C ILE A 421 -28.90 17.99 -13.29
N ASP A 422 -29.61 17.59 -12.24
CA ASP A 422 -30.35 18.52 -11.39
C ASP A 422 -29.37 19.23 -10.44
N PRO A 423 -29.15 20.56 -10.57
CA PRO A 423 -28.20 21.29 -9.72
C PRO A 423 -28.51 21.20 -8.23
N ALA A 424 -29.78 21.00 -7.85
CA ALA A 424 -30.21 20.85 -6.46
C ALA A 424 -29.89 19.47 -5.87
N LYS A 425 -29.65 18.46 -6.73
CA LYS A 425 -29.34 17.08 -6.34
C LYS A 425 -27.86 16.72 -6.54
N VAL A 426 -26.99 17.69 -6.79
CA VAL A 426 -25.54 17.48 -6.82
C VAL A 426 -25.07 17.17 -5.41
N THR A 427 -24.51 15.97 -5.23
CA THR A 427 -23.96 15.51 -3.94
C THR A 427 -22.46 15.76 -3.85
N TRP A 428 -21.77 15.81 -4.99
CA TRP A 428 -20.32 15.99 -5.05
C TRP A 428 -19.88 17.39 -4.61
N GLN A 429 -18.96 17.44 -3.64
CA GLN A 429 -18.43 18.68 -3.07
C GLN A 429 -16.98 18.89 -3.50
N ARG A 430 -16.48 20.12 -3.34
CA ARG A 430 -15.05 20.41 -3.52
C ARG A 430 -14.27 20.05 -2.26
N VAL A 431 -12.95 19.99 -2.36
CA VAL A 431 -12.10 19.74 -1.18
C VAL A 431 -10.84 20.60 -1.16
N ILE A 432 -10.32 20.80 0.04
CA ILE A 432 -9.01 21.40 0.32
C ILE A 432 -8.45 20.78 1.61
N ASP A 433 -7.14 20.59 1.73
CA ASP A 433 -6.54 20.03 2.95
C ASP A 433 -6.13 21.12 3.97
N THR A 434 -7.03 22.07 4.20
CA THR A 434 -6.86 23.19 5.15
C THR A 434 -8.10 23.31 6.01
N ASN A 435 -7.94 23.59 7.30
CA ASN A 435 -9.06 23.80 8.22
C ASN A 435 -9.76 25.15 7.97
N ASP A 436 -10.71 25.21 7.05
CA ASP A 436 -11.41 26.44 6.68
C ASP A 436 -12.93 26.34 6.84
N ARG A 437 -13.42 26.79 7.99
CA ARG A 437 -14.86 26.72 8.32
C ARG A 437 -15.75 27.60 7.42
N PHE A 438 -15.22 28.64 6.77
CA PHE A 438 -16.02 29.54 5.93
C PHE A 438 -16.35 28.91 4.57
N LEU A 439 -15.65 27.84 4.19
CA LEU A 439 -15.96 27.07 2.98
C LEU A 439 -17.01 25.97 3.20
N ARG A 440 -17.53 25.79 4.43
CA ARG A 440 -18.60 24.82 4.74
C ARG A 440 -19.89 25.04 3.95
N LYS A 441 -20.12 26.25 3.45
CA LYS A 441 -21.23 26.58 2.55
C LYS A 441 -20.88 27.81 1.74
N VAL A 442 -20.90 27.70 0.43
CA VAL A 442 -20.55 28.78 -0.50
C VAL A 442 -21.51 28.80 -1.69
N THR A 443 -21.61 29.93 -2.36
CA THR A 443 -22.27 30.06 -3.66
C THR A 443 -21.22 30.24 -4.74
N ILE A 444 -21.26 29.43 -5.79
CA ILE A 444 -20.32 29.47 -6.92
C ILE A 444 -21.03 29.96 -8.20
N GLY A 445 -20.26 30.26 -9.26
CA GLY A 445 -20.80 30.62 -10.57
C GLY A 445 -21.42 32.03 -10.64
N GLN A 446 -20.89 32.97 -9.85
CA GLN A 446 -21.44 34.32 -9.74
C GLN A 446 -20.89 35.30 -10.78
N ALA A 447 -19.85 34.92 -11.52
CA ALA A 447 -19.31 35.78 -12.56
C ALA A 447 -20.28 35.88 -13.76
N PRO A 448 -20.29 37.01 -14.50
CA PRO A 448 -21.22 37.19 -15.62
C PRO A 448 -21.07 36.15 -16.74
N THR A 449 -19.87 35.58 -16.90
CA THR A 449 -19.53 34.58 -17.91
C THR A 449 -20.27 33.24 -17.76
N GLU A 450 -20.76 32.97 -16.56
CA GLU A 450 -21.50 31.78 -16.16
C GLU A 450 -23.00 31.94 -16.41
N LYS A 451 -23.41 33.07 -17.00
CA LYS A 451 -24.75 33.33 -17.55
C LYS A 451 -25.87 33.09 -16.52
N GLY A 452 -25.63 33.45 -15.27
CA GLY A 452 -26.61 33.31 -14.18
C GLY A 452 -26.72 31.90 -13.58
N HIS A 453 -25.90 30.94 -14.02
CA HIS A 453 -25.85 29.59 -13.46
C HIS A 453 -25.04 29.53 -12.16
N SER A 454 -25.62 30.06 -11.09
CA SER A 454 -25.07 29.94 -9.74
C SER A 454 -25.71 28.77 -8.98
N ARG A 455 -24.97 28.18 -8.05
CA ARG A 455 -25.51 27.18 -7.11
C ARG A 455 -24.80 27.21 -5.77
N GLN A 456 -25.48 26.72 -4.73
CA GLN A 456 -24.87 26.47 -3.43
C GLN A 456 -24.10 25.15 -3.42
N THR A 457 -22.95 25.13 -2.78
CA THR A 457 -22.10 23.94 -2.58
C THR A 457 -21.28 24.11 -1.29
N GLN A 458 -20.37 23.20 -1.00
CA GLN A 458 -19.42 23.32 0.12
C GLN A 458 -18.04 22.76 -0.26
N PHE A 459 -17.08 22.98 0.64
CA PHE A 459 -15.81 22.27 0.67
C PHE A 459 -15.73 21.36 1.88
N ASP A 460 -15.15 20.19 1.69
CA ASP A 460 -14.76 19.26 2.75
C ASP A 460 -13.23 19.21 2.87
N ILE A 461 -12.70 18.74 4.00
CA ILE A 461 -11.27 18.50 4.11
C ILE A 461 -10.86 17.37 3.13
N ALA A 462 -9.70 17.45 2.47
CA ALA A 462 -9.35 16.51 1.39
C ALA A 462 -9.43 15.03 1.79
N VAL A 463 -9.05 14.69 3.02
CA VAL A 463 -9.13 13.34 3.56
C VAL A 463 -10.55 12.81 3.81
N ALA A 464 -11.57 13.68 3.71
CA ALA A 464 -12.99 13.33 3.73
C ALA A 464 -13.56 13.01 2.33
N SER A 465 -12.78 13.21 1.25
CA SER A 465 -13.19 12.87 -0.11
C SER A 465 -13.48 11.37 -0.25
N GLU A 466 -14.48 11.02 -1.07
CA GLU A 466 -14.70 9.63 -1.48
C GLU A 466 -13.49 9.05 -2.23
N ILE A 467 -12.73 9.88 -2.95
CA ILE A 467 -11.50 9.43 -3.64
C ILE A 467 -10.45 8.95 -2.62
N MET A 468 -10.38 9.54 -1.43
CA MET A 468 -9.52 9.04 -0.35
C MET A 468 -9.96 7.66 0.13
N ALA A 469 -11.27 7.43 0.26
CA ALA A 469 -11.81 6.11 0.62
C ALA A 469 -11.59 5.08 -0.50
N ILE A 470 -11.69 5.49 -1.77
CA ILE A 470 -11.36 4.64 -2.92
C ILE A 470 -9.88 4.28 -2.92
N LEU A 471 -8.97 5.23 -2.70
CA LEU A 471 -7.54 4.96 -2.61
C LEU A 471 -7.25 3.95 -1.48
N ALA A 472 -7.94 4.07 -0.36
CA ALA A 472 -7.78 3.16 0.77
C ALA A 472 -8.36 1.75 0.52
N LEU A 473 -9.39 1.61 -0.31
CA LEU A 473 -10.08 0.35 -0.58
C LEU A 473 -9.74 -0.28 -1.94
N ALA A 474 -8.95 0.39 -2.78
CA ALA A 474 -8.54 -0.14 -4.06
C ALA A 474 -7.54 -1.30 -3.88
N ASP A 475 -7.66 -2.29 -4.75
CA ASP A 475 -6.81 -3.49 -4.73
C ASP A 475 -5.75 -3.52 -5.83
N GLY A 476 -5.77 -2.50 -6.70
CA GLY A 476 -4.85 -2.25 -7.81
C GLY A 476 -5.30 -1.05 -8.64
N LEU A 477 -4.51 -0.66 -9.65
CA LEU A 477 -4.82 0.50 -10.51
C LEU A 477 -6.12 0.31 -11.31
N ALA A 478 -6.37 -0.91 -11.80
CA ALA A 478 -7.59 -1.23 -12.55
C ALA A 478 -8.85 -1.12 -11.68
N ASP A 479 -8.82 -1.66 -10.45
CA ASP A 479 -9.91 -1.55 -9.49
C ASP A 479 -10.12 -0.10 -9.05
N MET A 480 -9.04 0.64 -8.75
CA MET A 480 -9.12 2.07 -8.44
C MET A 480 -9.83 2.85 -9.56
N LYS A 481 -9.45 2.63 -10.82
CA LYS A 481 -10.09 3.27 -11.97
C LYS A 481 -11.57 2.90 -12.07
N ALA A 482 -11.92 1.63 -11.88
CA ALA A 482 -13.31 1.18 -11.92
C ALA A 482 -14.15 1.80 -10.77
N ARG A 483 -13.58 1.92 -9.57
CA ARG A 483 -14.19 2.60 -8.42
C ARG A 483 -14.41 4.07 -8.68
N LEU A 484 -13.41 4.77 -9.25
CA LEU A 484 -13.53 6.16 -9.63
C LEU A 484 -14.67 6.36 -10.62
N GLY A 485 -14.82 5.49 -11.63
CA GLY A 485 -15.91 5.55 -12.60
C GLY A 485 -17.31 5.41 -11.99
N ARG A 486 -17.46 4.54 -10.98
CA ARG A 486 -18.73 4.30 -10.27
C ARG A 486 -19.16 5.40 -9.30
N MET A 487 -18.32 6.41 -9.03
CA MET A 487 -18.68 7.49 -8.10
C MET A 487 -19.93 8.22 -8.59
N VAL A 488 -20.95 8.33 -7.75
CA VAL A 488 -22.18 9.06 -8.06
C VAL A 488 -22.04 10.51 -7.62
N VAL A 489 -22.12 11.44 -8.58
CA VAL A 489 -21.90 12.88 -8.36
C VAL A 489 -23.18 13.67 -8.08
N GLY A 490 -24.33 13.07 -8.41
CA GLY A 490 -25.66 13.64 -8.24
C GLY A 490 -26.70 12.82 -8.99
N SER A 491 -27.86 13.43 -9.24
CA SER A 491 -28.94 12.80 -10.00
C SER A 491 -29.42 13.71 -11.13
N SER A 492 -29.92 13.10 -12.20
CA SER A 492 -30.64 13.81 -13.25
C SER A 492 -31.97 14.35 -12.73
N ARG A 493 -32.63 15.23 -13.51
CA ARG A 493 -34.00 15.68 -13.20
C ARG A 493 -35.00 14.53 -13.20
N SER A 494 -34.77 13.48 -13.99
CA SER A 494 -35.55 12.23 -13.99
C SER A 494 -35.25 11.30 -12.81
N GLY A 495 -34.30 11.67 -11.93
CA GLY A 495 -33.98 10.92 -10.72
C GLY A 495 -33.00 9.77 -10.92
N GLN A 496 -32.37 9.66 -12.09
CA GLN A 496 -31.35 8.65 -12.37
C GLN A 496 -29.99 9.11 -11.82
N PRO A 497 -29.17 8.20 -11.26
CA PRO A 497 -27.84 8.55 -10.79
C PRO A 497 -26.93 8.94 -11.97
N VAL A 498 -26.11 9.97 -11.74
CA VAL A 498 -25.08 10.40 -12.68
C VAL A 498 -23.72 10.10 -12.06
N THR A 499 -22.88 9.40 -12.81
CA THR A 499 -21.59 8.89 -12.37
C THR A 499 -20.41 9.66 -12.96
N ALA A 500 -19.20 9.43 -12.44
CA ALA A 500 -17.97 9.98 -13.02
C ALA A 500 -17.67 9.42 -14.42
N ASP A 501 -18.07 8.17 -14.72
CA ASP A 501 -17.98 7.60 -16.06
C ASP A 501 -18.90 8.35 -17.04
N ASP A 502 -20.11 8.71 -16.62
CA ASP A 502 -21.04 9.50 -17.45
C ASP A 502 -20.49 10.89 -17.81
N LEU A 503 -19.72 11.48 -16.89
CA LEU A 503 -19.01 12.74 -17.11
C LEU A 503 -17.78 12.58 -18.02
N GLY A 504 -17.32 11.36 -18.29
CA GLY A 504 -16.12 11.09 -19.08
C GLY A 504 -14.80 11.44 -18.38
N VAL A 505 -14.80 11.61 -17.05
CA VAL A 505 -13.60 12.08 -16.32
C VAL A 505 -12.72 10.96 -15.78
N THR A 506 -13.21 9.72 -15.72
CA THR A 506 -12.53 8.58 -15.07
C THR A 506 -11.10 8.35 -15.55
N GLY A 507 -10.83 8.50 -16.85
CA GLY A 507 -9.48 8.40 -17.39
C GLY A 507 -8.53 9.47 -16.83
N ALA A 508 -8.98 10.72 -16.74
CA ALA A 508 -8.21 11.82 -16.18
C ALA A 508 -7.97 11.64 -14.67
N LEU A 509 -8.97 11.15 -13.93
CA LEU A 509 -8.82 10.84 -12.52
C LEU A 509 -7.77 9.75 -12.28
N ALA A 510 -7.80 8.68 -13.09
CA ALA A 510 -6.80 7.61 -13.00
C ALA A 510 -5.38 8.10 -13.29
N VAL A 511 -5.22 9.06 -14.22
CA VAL A 511 -3.92 9.70 -14.48
C VAL A 511 -3.44 10.53 -13.30
N LEU A 512 -4.30 11.38 -12.72
CA LEU A 512 -3.96 12.17 -11.54
C LEU A 512 -3.59 11.31 -10.33
N MET A 513 -4.23 10.15 -10.19
CA MET A 513 -4.02 9.22 -9.08
C MET A 513 -2.95 8.15 -9.35
N LYS A 514 -2.28 8.17 -10.51
CA LYS A 514 -1.37 7.10 -10.97
C LYS A 514 -0.25 6.78 -9.97
N ASP A 515 0.35 7.80 -9.37
CA ASP A 515 1.44 7.62 -8.41
C ASP A 515 0.92 7.60 -6.96
N ALA A 516 -0.21 8.27 -6.72
CA ALA A 516 -0.89 8.26 -5.43
C ALA A 516 -1.35 6.85 -5.03
N VAL A 517 -1.57 5.92 -5.98
CA VAL A 517 -1.98 4.52 -5.68
C VAL A 517 -0.88 3.67 -5.02
N LYS A 518 0.39 4.09 -5.11
CA LYS A 518 1.55 3.34 -4.61
C LYS A 518 1.81 3.69 -3.14
N PRO A 519 1.98 2.73 -2.21
CA PRO A 519 2.29 3.04 -0.81
C PRO A 519 3.66 3.72 -0.61
N THR A 520 3.77 4.57 0.41
CA THR A 520 5.03 5.26 0.75
C THR A 520 5.77 4.50 1.85
N LEU A 521 6.97 4.01 1.52
CA LEU A 521 7.92 3.40 2.45
C LEU A 521 8.64 4.48 3.27
N MET A 522 8.65 4.29 4.58
CA MET A 522 9.41 5.03 5.59
C MET A 522 9.96 4.04 6.63
N GLN A 523 10.46 4.53 7.76
CA GLN A 523 10.98 3.68 8.84
C GLN A 523 10.69 4.21 10.24
N SER A 524 10.71 3.30 11.22
CA SER A 524 10.71 3.64 12.64
C SER A 524 12.09 4.13 13.12
N LEU A 525 12.17 4.62 14.35
CA LEU A 525 13.45 4.92 15.03
C LEU A 525 14.46 3.75 15.09
N GLU A 526 14.03 2.49 15.15
CA GLU A 526 14.94 1.32 15.10
C GLU A 526 15.18 0.79 13.67
N GLY A 527 14.79 1.54 12.63
CA GLY A 527 14.98 1.15 11.23
C GLY A 527 14.08 -0.01 10.78
N THR A 528 12.90 -0.16 11.39
CA THR A 528 11.85 -1.10 10.99
C THR A 528 11.02 -0.49 9.85
N PRO A 529 10.67 -1.24 8.79
CA PRO A 529 9.94 -0.68 7.66
C PRO A 529 8.48 -0.33 8.00
N VAL A 530 8.03 0.82 7.49
CA VAL A 530 6.67 1.34 7.69
C VAL A 530 6.10 1.79 6.36
N PHE A 531 4.89 1.35 6.03
CA PHE A 531 4.11 1.92 4.94
C PHE A 531 3.17 2.98 5.50
N VAL A 532 3.16 4.13 4.87
CA VAL A 532 2.24 5.23 5.13
C VAL A 532 1.43 5.42 3.86
N HIS A 533 0.12 5.14 3.91
CA HIS A 533 -0.69 5.22 2.69
C HIS A 533 -2.19 5.34 2.96
N ALA A 534 -2.80 6.30 2.28
CA ALA A 534 -4.18 6.74 2.47
C ALA A 534 -4.48 7.18 3.92
N GLY A 535 -5.54 7.97 4.11
CA GLY A 535 -5.91 8.48 5.43
C GLY A 535 -7.38 8.87 5.52
N PRO A 536 -8.33 8.00 5.16
CA PRO A 536 -9.74 8.35 5.20
C PRO A 536 -10.19 8.64 6.63
N PHE A 537 -11.17 9.54 6.76
CA PHE A 537 -11.85 9.80 8.03
C PHE A 537 -12.45 8.52 8.61
N ALA A 538 -12.26 8.31 9.91
CA ALA A 538 -12.84 7.16 10.61
C ALA A 538 -14.32 7.36 11.01
N ASN A 539 -14.87 8.58 10.85
CA ASN A 539 -16.29 8.86 11.07
C ASN A 539 -17.11 8.50 9.82
N ILE A 540 -16.94 9.27 8.74
CA ILE A 540 -17.74 9.15 7.51
C ILE A 540 -17.20 8.10 6.53
N ALA A 541 -16.00 7.57 6.79
CA ALA A 541 -15.41 6.47 6.05
C ALA A 541 -14.83 5.44 7.03
N HIS A 542 -14.10 4.45 6.49
CA HIS A 542 -13.67 3.29 7.27
C HIS A 542 -12.47 3.54 8.18
N GLY A 543 -11.72 4.63 8.03
CA GLY A 543 -10.70 5.00 9.00
C GLY A 543 -9.45 4.13 9.07
N ASN A 544 -9.08 3.45 7.98
CA ASN A 544 -7.93 2.54 7.93
C ASN A 544 -6.96 2.95 6.81
N SER A 545 -5.69 2.54 6.91
CA SER A 545 -4.71 2.65 5.81
C SER A 545 -5.13 1.82 4.59
N SER A 546 -4.45 1.97 3.46
CA SER A 546 -4.83 1.29 2.22
C SER A 546 -4.70 -0.23 2.25
N ILE A 547 -5.57 -0.93 1.52
CA ILE A 547 -5.47 -2.36 1.22
C ILE A 547 -4.16 -2.71 0.50
N LEU A 548 -3.71 -1.85 -0.42
CA LEU A 548 -2.48 -2.07 -1.18
C LEU A 548 -1.24 -2.12 -0.28
N ALA A 549 -1.11 -1.20 0.68
CA ALA A 549 -0.02 -1.22 1.66
C ALA A 549 0.03 -2.55 2.42
N ASP A 550 -1.12 -3.02 2.90
CA ASP A 550 -1.21 -4.26 3.65
C ASP A 550 -0.89 -5.48 2.77
N ARG A 551 -1.40 -5.54 1.54
CA ARG A 551 -1.12 -6.66 0.61
C ARG A 551 0.36 -6.73 0.25
N LEU A 552 0.98 -5.58 -0.07
CA LEU A 552 2.42 -5.52 -0.36
C LEU A 552 3.24 -5.97 0.85
N ALA A 553 2.93 -5.43 2.03
CA ALA A 553 3.60 -5.79 3.27
C ALA A 553 3.45 -7.29 3.58
N LEU A 554 2.23 -7.85 3.47
CA LEU A 554 1.94 -9.25 3.75
C LEU A 554 2.71 -10.19 2.84
N LYS A 555 2.88 -9.81 1.56
CA LYS A 555 3.73 -10.55 0.63
C LYS A 555 5.21 -10.42 0.99
N LEU A 556 5.69 -9.21 1.29
CA LEU A 556 7.10 -8.97 1.60
C LEU A 556 7.56 -9.72 2.86
N VAL A 557 6.75 -9.68 3.92
CA VAL A 557 7.12 -10.32 5.20
C VAL A 557 7.14 -11.85 5.10
N GLY A 558 6.35 -12.45 4.20
CA GLY A 558 6.23 -13.89 4.01
C GLY A 558 5.49 -14.61 5.15
N GLU A 559 5.29 -15.92 5.01
CA GLU A 559 4.46 -16.77 5.90
C GLU A 559 4.77 -16.63 7.39
N GLU A 560 6.06 -16.57 7.74
CA GLU A 560 6.54 -16.48 9.11
C GLU A 560 6.64 -15.03 9.63
N GLY A 561 6.28 -14.05 8.80
CA GLY A 561 6.36 -12.63 9.09
C GLY A 561 5.04 -12.02 9.57
N TYR A 562 5.10 -10.76 9.99
CA TYR A 562 3.98 -10.04 10.62
C TYR A 562 3.74 -8.67 10.01
N VAL A 563 2.50 -8.36 9.68
CA VAL A 563 2.07 -7.00 9.32
C VAL A 563 1.20 -6.46 10.43
N VAL A 564 1.63 -5.36 11.04
CA VAL A 564 0.90 -4.66 12.09
C VAL A 564 0.24 -3.43 11.46
N THR A 565 -1.08 -3.41 11.39
CA THR A 565 -1.86 -2.24 10.95
C THR A 565 -2.73 -1.72 12.09
N GLU A 566 -3.38 -0.58 11.88
CA GLU A 566 -4.26 0.01 12.88
C GLU A 566 -5.58 0.50 12.28
N ALA A 567 -6.57 0.63 13.15
CA ALA A 567 -7.83 1.28 12.84
C ALA A 567 -8.03 2.56 13.66
N GLY A 568 -8.61 3.59 13.02
CA GLY A 568 -8.92 4.85 13.67
C GLY A 568 -10.02 4.74 14.75
N PHE A 569 -9.90 5.52 15.82
CA PHE A 569 -10.79 5.50 16.99
C PHE A 569 -10.75 4.19 17.80
N GLY A 570 -11.86 3.82 18.43
CA GLY A 570 -12.01 2.61 19.24
C GLY A 570 -12.44 1.40 18.41
N ALA A 571 -12.50 0.24 19.05
CA ALA A 571 -12.89 -1.00 18.41
C ALA A 571 -14.36 -0.98 17.92
N ASP A 572 -15.22 -0.18 18.55
CA ASP A 572 -16.60 0.05 18.14
C ASP A 572 -16.76 0.79 16.80
N ILE A 573 -15.74 1.51 16.34
CA ILE A 573 -15.79 2.24 15.06
C ILE A 573 -14.73 1.72 14.10
N GLY A 574 -13.46 1.88 14.43
CA GLY A 574 -12.36 1.56 13.51
C GLY A 574 -12.28 0.08 13.18
N MET A 575 -12.26 -0.76 14.21
CA MET A 575 -12.13 -2.21 14.06
C MET A 575 -13.38 -2.82 13.43
N GLU A 576 -14.58 -2.39 13.85
CA GLU A 576 -15.84 -2.79 13.23
C GLU A 576 -15.82 -2.54 11.72
N LYS A 577 -15.42 -1.34 11.29
CA LYS A 577 -15.31 -0.97 9.87
C LYS A 577 -14.15 -1.68 9.17
N PHE A 578 -13.05 -1.91 9.86
CA PHE A 578 -11.94 -2.70 9.32
C PHE A 578 -12.44 -4.10 8.93
N PHE A 579 -13.22 -4.77 9.78
CA PHE A 579 -13.77 -6.09 9.47
C PHE A 579 -14.91 -6.03 8.44
N ASN A 580 -15.93 -5.19 8.64
CA ASN A 580 -17.12 -5.20 7.80
C ASN A 580 -16.97 -4.45 6.46
N VAL A 581 -15.92 -3.65 6.29
CA VAL A 581 -15.63 -2.92 5.04
C VAL A 581 -14.29 -3.35 4.44
N LYS A 582 -13.16 -3.12 5.14
CA LYS A 582 -11.82 -3.34 4.57
C LYS A 582 -11.50 -4.81 4.34
N CYS A 583 -11.78 -5.70 5.30
CA CYS A 583 -11.60 -7.15 5.12
C CYS A 583 -12.52 -7.73 4.03
N ARG A 584 -13.75 -7.21 3.89
CA ARG A 584 -14.63 -7.59 2.78
C ARG A 584 -14.07 -7.19 1.43
N ALA A 585 -13.61 -5.95 1.30
CA ALA A 585 -13.08 -5.41 0.06
C ALA A 585 -11.75 -6.08 -0.34
N SER A 586 -10.88 -6.38 0.63
CA SER A 586 -9.56 -6.97 0.39
C SER A 586 -9.55 -8.50 0.32
N GLY A 587 -10.52 -9.16 0.95
CA GLY A 587 -10.48 -10.59 1.25
C GLY A 587 -9.48 -10.98 2.35
N LEU A 588 -8.76 -10.02 2.95
CA LEU A 588 -7.81 -10.27 4.03
C LEU A 588 -8.54 -10.55 5.34
N ARG A 589 -7.95 -11.41 6.16
CA ARG A 589 -8.46 -11.77 7.49
C ARG A 589 -7.36 -11.50 8.53
N PRO A 590 -7.66 -10.80 9.63
CA PRO A 590 -6.70 -10.60 10.71
C PRO A 590 -6.46 -11.92 11.45
N ASP A 591 -5.23 -12.18 11.86
CA ASP A 591 -4.87 -13.30 12.73
C ASP A 591 -5.06 -12.94 14.21
N VAL A 592 -4.76 -11.69 14.60
CA VAL A 592 -4.80 -11.21 16.00
C VAL A 592 -5.30 -9.76 16.05
N VAL A 593 -6.08 -9.44 17.09
CA VAL A 593 -6.38 -8.07 17.49
C VAL A 593 -5.55 -7.69 18.72
N VAL A 594 -4.87 -6.56 18.65
CA VAL A 594 -4.26 -5.89 19.81
C VAL A 594 -5.17 -4.75 20.25
N LEU A 595 -5.76 -4.84 21.45
CA LEU A 595 -6.60 -3.79 22.03
C LEU A 595 -5.79 -2.92 23.00
N VAL A 596 -5.63 -1.64 22.66
CA VAL A 596 -4.89 -0.67 23.46
C VAL A 596 -5.78 -0.01 24.51
N ALA A 597 -5.29 0.05 25.75
CA ALA A 597 -5.89 0.78 26.85
C ALA A 597 -4.83 1.52 27.67
N THR A 598 -5.27 2.49 28.47
CA THR A 598 -4.43 3.19 29.47
C THR A 598 -5.20 3.30 30.77
N VAL A 599 -4.50 3.27 31.91
CA VAL A 599 -5.13 3.41 33.23
C VAL A 599 -5.94 4.71 33.33
N ARG A 600 -5.37 5.82 32.87
CA ARG A 600 -6.03 7.14 32.92
C ARG A 600 -7.30 7.21 32.06
N ALA A 601 -7.28 6.64 30.85
CA ALA A 601 -8.49 6.58 30.03
C ALA A 601 -9.57 5.71 30.70
N LEU A 602 -9.19 4.58 31.30
CA LEU A 602 -10.11 3.74 32.06
C LEU A 602 -10.70 4.49 33.26
N LYS A 603 -9.90 5.25 34.02
CA LYS A 603 -10.43 6.10 35.11
C LYS A 603 -11.50 7.08 34.61
N MET A 604 -11.32 7.68 33.43
CA MET A 604 -12.33 8.55 32.84
C MET A 604 -13.60 7.76 32.47
N HIS A 605 -13.45 6.54 31.95
CA HIS A 605 -14.58 5.64 31.72
C HIS A 605 -15.30 5.21 33.01
N GLY A 606 -14.59 5.19 34.14
CA GLY A 606 -15.15 4.93 35.46
C GLY A 606 -15.83 6.13 36.12
N GLY A 607 -15.96 7.27 35.44
CA GLY A 607 -16.59 8.47 35.99
C GLY A 607 -15.62 9.50 36.55
N GLY A 608 -14.34 9.44 36.16
CA GLY A 608 -13.38 10.50 36.45
C GLY A 608 -13.79 11.87 35.87
N PRO A 609 -13.28 12.97 36.43
CA PRO A 609 -13.67 14.32 36.04
C PRO A 609 -13.30 14.67 34.59
N SER A 610 -14.06 15.57 33.95
CA SER A 610 -13.79 16.02 32.59
C SER A 610 -12.40 16.66 32.45
N VAL A 611 -11.75 16.43 31.31
CA VAL A 611 -10.41 16.97 31.01
C VAL A 611 -10.52 17.98 29.88
N THR A 612 -9.98 19.17 30.12
CA THR A 612 -9.88 20.25 29.12
C THR A 612 -8.41 20.42 28.75
N ALA A 613 -8.10 20.40 27.44
CA ALA A 613 -6.75 20.62 26.96
C ALA A 613 -6.19 21.98 27.45
N GLY A 614 -4.95 21.97 27.92
CA GLY A 614 -4.26 23.15 28.44
C GLY A 614 -4.44 23.41 29.94
N LEU A 615 -5.35 22.70 30.63
CA LEU A 615 -5.48 22.75 32.09
C LEU A 615 -4.69 21.61 32.76
N PRO A 616 -4.22 21.79 34.01
CA PRO A 616 -3.62 20.72 34.79
C PRO A 616 -4.57 19.52 34.92
N LEU A 617 -4.01 18.31 34.88
CA LEU A 617 -4.79 17.10 35.05
C LEU A 617 -5.34 17.02 36.49
N PRO A 618 -6.63 16.66 36.67
CA PRO A 618 -7.19 16.34 37.97
C PRO A 618 -6.40 15.24 38.70
N ARG A 619 -6.39 15.28 40.04
CA ARG A 619 -5.59 14.38 40.88
C ARG A 619 -5.96 12.92 40.69
N GLU A 620 -7.23 12.64 40.39
CA GLU A 620 -7.76 11.32 40.09
C GLU A 620 -7.01 10.62 38.96
N TYR A 621 -6.42 11.38 38.02
CA TYR A 621 -5.65 10.83 36.91
C TYR A 621 -4.14 10.72 37.19
N THR A 622 -3.65 11.34 38.25
CA THR A 622 -2.22 11.33 38.63
C THR A 622 -1.93 10.50 39.87
N GLU A 623 -2.95 10.21 40.67
CA GLU A 623 -2.90 9.40 41.89
C GLU A 623 -3.63 8.06 41.68
N GLU A 624 -3.36 7.08 42.53
CA GLU A 624 -4.01 5.77 42.47
C GLU A 624 -5.52 5.88 42.73
N ASN A 625 -6.33 5.24 41.89
CA ASN A 625 -7.76 5.10 42.10
C ASN A 625 -8.30 3.79 41.50
N LEU A 626 -8.15 2.69 42.25
CA LEU A 626 -8.61 1.36 41.85
C LEU A 626 -10.12 1.29 41.57
N LYS A 627 -10.93 2.11 42.25
CA LYS A 627 -12.39 2.14 42.03
C LYS A 627 -12.71 2.64 40.63
N LEU A 628 -12.19 3.80 40.24
CA LEU A 628 -12.40 4.36 38.90
C LEU A 628 -11.83 3.45 37.81
N VAL A 629 -10.67 2.81 38.05
CA VAL A 629 -10.11 1.83 37.11
C VAL A 629 -11.04 0.63 36.96
N SER A 630 -11.52 0.06 38.07
CA SER A 630 -12.44 -1.08 38.05
C SER A 630 -13.75 -0.76 37.33
N GLU A 631 -14.37 0.38 37.62
CA GLU A 631 -15.61 0.83 36.97
C GLU A 631 -15.38 1.11 35.47
N GLY A 632 -14.23 1.69 35.13
CA GLY A 632 -13.80 1.96 33.77
C GLY A 632 -13.50 0.74 32.91
N CYS A 633 -13.05 -0.36 33.52
CA CYS A 633 -12.81 -1.62 32.84
C CYS A 633 -14.07 -2.20 32.19
N SER A 634 -15.28 -1.71 32.55
CA SER A 634 -16.50 -2.01 31.79
C SER A 634 -16.37 -1.68 30.30
N ASN A 635 -15.73 -0.55 29.96
CA ASN A 635 -15.50 -0.18 28.55
C ASN A 635 -14.51 -1.14 27.89
N LEU A 636 -13.39 -1.46 28.56
CA LEU A 636 -12.42 -2.43 28.05
C LEU A 636 -13.06 -3.80 27.79
N LYS A 637 -13.85 -4.29 28.75
CA LYS A 637 -14.61 -5.54 28.60
C LYS A 637 -15.51 -5.51 27.37
N LYS A 638 -16.29 -4.44 27.18
CA LYS A 638 -17.16 -4.32 26.00
C LYS A 638 -16.36 -4.30 24.69
N GLN A 639 -15.18 -3.71 24.66
CA GLN A 639 -14.32 -3.66 23.46
C GLN A 639 -13.72 -5.04 23.13
N ILE A 640 -13.35 -5.82 24.16
CA ILE A 640 -12.96 -7.23 24.02
C ILE A 640 -14.15 -8.06 23.48
N GLU A 641 -15.35 -7.88 24.05
CA GLU A 641 -16.57 -8.54 23.55
C GLU A 641 -16.84 -8.22 22.07
N ILE A 642 -16.67 -6.96 21.64
CA ILE A 642 -16.82 -6.56 20.24
C ILE A 642 -15.85 -7.31 19.34
N ALA A 643 -14.58 -7.46 19.73
CA ALA A 643 -13.62 -8.24 18.95
C ALA A 643 -14.03 -9.72 18.83
N HIS A 644 -14.54 -10.31 19.91
CA HIS A 644 -15.04 -11.69 19.91
C HIS A 644 -16.29 -11.92 19.06
N LEU A 645 -17.10 -10.89 18.79
CA LEU A 645 -18.22 -11.01 17.82
C LEU A 645 -17.71 -11.49 16.45
N PHE A 646 -16.49 -11.09 16.08
CA PHE A 646 -15.84 -11.44 14.82
C PHE A 646 -14.99 -12.71 14.92
N GLY A 647 -14.76 -13.28 16.11
CA GLY A 647 -14.06 -14.56 16.28
C GLY A 647 -12.53 -14.49 16.12
N VAL A 648 -11.92 -13.33 16.40
CA VAL A 648 -10.46 -13.14 16.31
C VAL A 648 -9.84 -13.13 17.72
N PRO A 649 -8.71 -13.81 17.95
CA PRO A 649 -7.97 -13.76 19.21
C PRO A 649 -7.58 -12.33 19.62
N VAL A 650 -7.63 -12.04 20.92
CA VAL A 650 -7.44 -10.69 21.47
C VAL A 650 -6.27 -10.66 22.45
N VAL A 651 -5.32 -9.75 22.22
CA VAL A 651 -4.26 -9.40 23.16
C VAL A 651 -4.46 -7.95 23.62
N VAL A 652 -4.54 -7.70 24.91
CA VAL A 652 -4.63 -6.34 25.45
C VAL A 652 -3.24 -5.76 25.66
N ALA A 653 -2.99 -4.58 25.11
CA ALA A 653 -1.77 -3.79 25.34
C ALA A 653 -2.10 -2.63 26.28
N LEU A 654 -1.65 -2.72 27.53
CA LEU A 654 -1.79 -1.63 28.49
C LEU A 654 -0.61 -0.67 28.35
N ASN A 655 -0.83 0.48 27.72
CA ASN A 655 0.21 1.47 27.53
C ASN A 655 0.45 2.26 28.83
N ILE A 656 1.67 2.15 29.37
CA ILE A 656 1.99 2.58 30.73
C ILE A 656 2.42 4.04 30.79
N PHE A 657 1.82 4.80 31.71
CA PHE A 657 2.24 6.14 32.08
C PHE A 657 3.00 6.15 33.42
N LYS A 658 3.81 7.20 33.62
CA LYS A 658 4.64 7.38 34.83
C LYS A 658 3.85 7.35 36.14
N THR A 659 2.58 7.76 36.10
CA THR A 659 1.69 7.86 37.27
C THR A 659 0.93 6.58 37.56
N ASP A 660 0.99 5.58 36.68
CA ASP A 660 0.23 4.34 36.84
C ASP A 660 0.89 3.48 37.92
N THR A 661 0.12 3.03 38.91
CA THR A 661 0.65 2.17 39.98
C THR A 661 0.60 0.69 39.58
N GLN A 662 1.44 -0.13 40.22
CA GLN A 662 1.43 -1.57 39.98
C GLN A 662 0.06 -2.20 40.28
N ALA A 663 -0.64 -1.73 41.31
CA ALA A 663 -1.97 -2.23 41.67
C ALA A 663 -3.01 -1.95 40.59
N GLU A 664 -2.96 -0.77 39.95
CA GLU A 664 -3.83 -0.41 38.82
C GLU A 664 -3.51 -1.25 37.59
N ILE A 665 -2.23 -1.42 37.27
CA ILE A 665 -1.75 -2.24 36.17
C ILE A 665 -2.24 -3.68 36.32
N ASP A 666 -2.02 -4.28 37.49
CA ASP A 666 -2.42 -5.65 37.79
C ASP A 666 -3.94 -5.82 37.72
N LEU A 667 -4.71 -4.82 38.20
CA LEU A 667 -6.16 -4.84 38.11
C LEU A 667 -6.64 -4.88 36.66
N VAL A 668 -6.12 -4.00 35.81
CA VAL A 668 -6.51 -3.95 34.39
C VAL A 668 -6.17 -5.25 33.67
N CYS A 669 -4.96 -5.77 33.87
CA CYS A 669 -4.54 -7.03 33.25
C CYS A 669 -5.42 -8.21 33.68
N ARG A 670 -5.72 -8.32 34.98
CA ARG A 670 -6.63 -9.36 35.51
C ARG A 670 -8.03 -9.25 34.90
N VAL A 671 -8.60 -8.05 34.84
CA VAL A 671 -9.95 -7.86 34.29
C VAL A 671 -10.00 -8.15 32.79
N ALA A 672 -8.97 -7.76 32.04
CA ALA A 672 -8.86 -8.06 30.61
C ALA A 672 -8.86 -9.58 30.35
N GLN A 673 -8.02 -10.34 31.05
CA GLN A 673 -7.94 -11.80 30.90
C GLN A 673 -9.23 -12.48 31.35
N ALA A 674 -9.81 -12.05 32.48
CA ALA A 674 -11.11 -12.55 32.95
C ALA A 674 -12.27 -12.22 31.97
N SER A 675 -12.09 -11.23 31.09
CA SER A 675 -13.04 -10.86 30.04
C SER A 675 -12.80 -11.59 28.71
N GLY A 676 -11.86 -12.54 28.67
CA GLY A 676 -11.58 -13.39 27.52
C GLY A 676 -10.42 -12.92 26.63
N ALA A 677 -9.61 -11.95 27.04
CA ALA A 677 -8.36 -11.66 26.32
C ALA A 677 -7.33 -12.77 26.58
N GLU A 678 -6.63 -13.21 25.52
CA GLU A 678 -5.64 -14.29 25.60
C GLU A 678 -4.40 -13.88 26.39
N ALA A 679 -4.07 -12.59 26.32
CA ALA A 679 -3.04 -11.99 27.14
C ALA A 679 -3.36 -10.51 27.41
N ALA A 680 -2.85 -9.99 28.52
CA ALA A 680 -2.88 -8.56 28.82
C ALA A 680 -1.50 -8.12 29.30
N VAL A 681 -0.83 -7.28 28.51
CA VAL A 681 0.60 -6.98 28.67
C VAL A 681 0.81 -5.49 28.95
N PRO A 682 1.54 -5.13 30.03
CA PRO A 682 2.00 -3.76 30.24
C PRO A 682 3.13 -3.39 29.26
N CYS A 683 3.02 -2.23 28.65
CA CYS A 683 3.87 -1.81 27.54
C CYS A 683 4.58 -0.48 27.85
N HIS A 684 5.90 -0.44 27.66
CA HIS A 684 6.77 0.70 27.99
C HIS A 684 7.50 1.28 26.76
N HIS A 685 7.01 1.02 25.56
CA HIS A 685 7.68 1.38 24.29
C HIS A 685 7.81 2.88 24.08
N TRP A 686 6.90 3.71 24.61
CA TRP A 686 7.06 5.17 24.56
C TRP A 686 8.40 5.62 25.17
N ALA A 687 8.81 5.04 26.30
CA ALA A 687 10.08 5.38 26.96
C ALA A 687 11.26 4.49 26.56
N ARG A 688 11.02 3.31 25.98
CA ARG A 688 12.06 2.26 25.79
C ARG A 688 12.18 1.72 24.36
N GLY A 689 11.44 2.27 23.39
CA GLY A 689 11.40 1.78 22.01
C GLY A 689 10.88 0.35 21.91
N GLY A 690 11.30 -0.41 20.90
CA GLY A 690 10.87 -1.80 20.70
C GLY A 690 11.13 -2.71 21.89
N ARG A 691 12.19 -2.44 22.67
CA ARG A 691 12.50 -3.19 23.90
C ARG A 691 11.33 -3.15 24.91
N GLY A 692 10.57 -2.06 24.93
CA GLY A 692 9.41 -1.88 25.82
C GLY A 692 8.14 -2.63 25.39
N SER A 693 8.16 -3.33 24.25
CA SER A 693 7.03 -4.10 23.72
C SER A 693 7.41 -5.55 23.38
N VAL A 694 8.56 -6.06 23.84
CA VAL A 694 8.99 -7.45 23.55
C VAL A 694 8.00 -8.48 24.08
N ASP A 695 7.46 -8.28 25.28
CA ASP A 695 6.48 -9.21 25.85
C ASP A 695 5.15 -9.15 25.12
N LEU A 696 4.74 -7.98 24.64
CA LEU A 696 3.58 -7.84 23.76
C LEU A 696 3.80 -8.60 22.44
N ALA A 697 4.99 -8.46 21.85
CA ALA A 697 5.34 -9.17 20.61
C ALA A 697 5.32 -10.69 20.76
N ARG A 698 5.77 -11.21 21.92
CA ARG A 698 5.67 -12.64 22.26
C ARG A 698 4.22 -13.08 22.39
N ALA A 699 3.40 -12.32 23.14
CA ALA A 699 1.98 -12.62 23.29
C ALA A 699 1.22 -12.61 21.95
N VAL A 700 1.54 -11.65 21.07
CA VAL A 700 0.96 -11.60 19.71
C VAL A 700 1.39 -12.80 18.87
N LYS A 701 2.67 -13.20 18.93
CA LYS A 701 3.16 -14.39 18.25
C LYS A 701 2.45 -15.66 18.72
N GLU A 702 2.23 -15.79 20.03
CA GLU A 702 1.50 -16.92 20.62
C GLU A 702 0.03 -16.92 20.17
N ALA A 703 -0.67 -15.78 20.28
CA ALA A 703 -2.06 -15.66 19.85
C ALA A 703 -2.26 -15.89 18.34
N ALA A 704 -1.27 -15.54 17.51
CA ALA A 704 -1.33 -15.75 16.06
C ALA A 704 -1.26 -17.23 15.63
N ALA A 705 -0.90 -18.13 16.55
CA ALA A 705 -0.90 -19.57 16.35
C ALA A 705 -2.25 -20.23 16.69
N TRP A 706 -3.18 -19.50 17.29
CA TRP A 706 -4.45 -20.05 17.76
C TRP A 706 -5.48 -20.17 16.63
N GLU A 707 -6.53 -20.96 16.86
CA GLU A 707 -7.62 -21.09 15.89
C GLU A 707 -8.34 -19.75 15.72
N ASN A 708 -8.55 -19.35 14.47
CA ASN A 708 -9.16 -18.09 14.11
C ASN A 708 -10.52 -18.34 13.44
N GLY A 709 -11.58 -17.94 14.14
CA GLY A 709 -12.98 -18.11 13.71
C GLY A 709 -13.54 -16.89 12.96
N PHE A 710 -12.70 -16.15 12.22
CA PHE A 710 -13.08 -14.87 11.63
C PHE A 710 -14.40 -14.95 10.85
N ARG A 711 -15.36 -14.13 11.26
CA ARG A 711 -16.67 -13.99 10.63
C ARG A 711 -17.11 -12.54 10.61
N PHE A 712 -17.90 -12.19 9.61
CA PHE A 712 -18.51 -10.86 9.55
C PHE A 712 -19.75 -10.75 10.46
N LEU A 713 -20.07 -9.53 10.90
CA LEU A 713 -21.15 -9.28 11.84
C LEU A 713 -22.55 -9.52 11.26
N TYR A 714 -22.71 -9.32 9.96
CA TYR A 714 -23.97 -9.45 9.21
C TYR A 714 -23.73 -9.95 7.77
N SER A 715 -24.76 -10.41 7.07
CA SER A 715 -24.70 -10.71 5.63
C SER A 715 -24.94 -9.44 4.80
N LEU A 716 -24.31 -9.31 3.63
CA LEU A 716 -24.57 -8.20 2.71
C LEU A 716 -26.01 -8.18 2.16
N GLN A 717 -26.65 -9.35 2.11
CA GLN A 717 -28.05 -9.53 1.70
C GLN A 717 -29.07 -9.08 2.77
N THR A 718 -28.58 -8.74 3.96
CA THR A 718 -29.42 -8.20 5.03
C THR A 718 -29.88 -6.79 4.64
N PRO A 719 -31.17 -6.42 4.84
CA PRO A 719 -31.67 -5.08 4.53
C PRO A 719 -30.84 -3.97 5.21
N ILE A 720 -30.77 -2.79 4.59
CA ILE A 720 -29.97 -1.66 5.08
C ILE A 720 -30.29 -1.36 6.56
N ALA A 721 -31.57 -1.18 6.90
CA ALA A 721 -32.00 -0.88 8.26
C ALA A 721 -31.59 -1.97 9.27
N GLU A 722 -31.68 -3.25 8.90
CA GLU A 722 -31.29 -4.38 9.75
C GLU A 722 -29.78 -4.47 9.96
N LYS A 723 -28.97 -4.11 8.95
CA LYS A 723 -27.51 -4.00 9.12
C LYS A 723 -27.15 -2.92 10.12
N ILE A 724 -27.78 -1.75 10.01
CA ILE A 724 -27.61 -0.63 10.95
C ILE A 724 -28.02 -1.05 12.36
N ARG A 725 -29.20 -1.67 12.50
CA ARG A 725 -29.70 -2.17 13.79
C ARG A 725 -28.77 -3.21 14.41
N THR A 726 -28.25 -4.14 13.60
CA THR A 726 -27.31 -5.17 14.06
C THR A 726 -26.05 -4.54 14.65
N ILE A 727 -25.47 -3.53 14.00
CA ILE A 727 -24.32 -2.80 14.53
C ILE A 727 -24.72 -2.07 15.82
N ALA A 728 -25.84 -1.35 15.82
CA ALA A 728 -26.31 -0.59 16.98
C ALA A 728 -26.49 -1.47 18.22
N GLN A 729 -27.14 -2.61 18.08
CA GLN A 729 -27.43 -3.50 19.21
C GLN A 729 -26.19 -4.29 19.66
N LYS A 730 -25.49 -4.95 18.74
CA LYS A 730 -24.38 -5.84 19.11
C LYS A 730 -23.12 -5.08 19.50
N VAL A 731 -22.77 -4.04 18.74
CA VAL A 731 -21.54 -3.26 18.94
C VAL A 731 -21.76 -2.18 19.98
N TYR A 732 -22.78 -1.33 19.81
CA TYR A 732 -22.96 -0.16 20.69
C TYR A 732 -23.75 -0.44 21.96
N GLY A 733 -24.54 -1.52 22.00
CA GLY A 733 -25.45 -1.79 23.11
C GLY A 733 -26.67 -0.88 23.12
N ALA A 734 -27.07 -0.34 21.97
CA ALA A 734 -28.33 0.38 21.82
C ALA A 734 -29.52 -0.59 21.91
N ASP A 735 -30.66 -0.14 22.41
CA ASP A 735 -31.88 -0.96 22.47
C ASP A 735 -32.45 -1.15 21.05
N ASP A 736 -32.48 -0.07 20.27
CA ASP A 736 -32.90 -0.08 18.86
C ASP A 736 -32.34 1.16 18.11
N ILE A 737 -32.74 1.34 16.85
CA ILE A 737 -32.48 2.50 16.01
C ILE A 737 -33.77 3.30 15.76
N GLU A 738 -33.64 4.60 15.59
CA GLU A 738 -34.73 5.48 15.15
C GLU A 738 -34.37 6.10 13.80
N LEU A 739 -35.11 5.74 12.74
CA LEU A 739 -34.89 6.30 11.40
C LEU A 739 -35.70 7.58 11.22
N SER A 740 -35.03 8.66 10.83
CA SER A 740 -35.74 9.88 10.38
C SER A 740 -36.50 9.61 9.07
N PRO A 741 -37.56 10.39 8.75
CA PRO A 741 -38.23 10.29 7.46
C PRO A 741 -37.28 10.49 6.27
N GLU A 742 -36.28 11.37 6.41
CA GLU A 742 -35.24 11.60 5.38
C GLU A 742 -34.35 10.37 5.20
N ALA A 743 -33.91 9.75 6.31
CA ALA A 743 -33.10 8.55 6.28
C ALA A 743 -33.87 7.38 5.64
N GLN A 744 -35.15 7.20 5.98
CA GLN A 744 -36.00 6.17 5.39
C GLN A 744 -36.17 6.36 3.88
N ALA A 745 -36.49 7.59 3.44
CA ALA A 745 -36.65 7.89 2.02
C ALA A 745 -35.37 7.61 1.21
N LYS A 746 -34.18 7.88 1.78
CA LYS A 746 -32.90 7.57 1.13
C LYS A 746 -32.55 6.09 1.16
N ILE A 747 -32.95 5.34 2.20
CA ILE A 747 -32.87 3.87 2.20
C ILE A 747 -33.68 3.31 1.03
N ASP A 748 -34.92 3.77 0.86
CA ASP A 748 -35.80 3.32 -0.22
C ASP A 748 -35.21 3.67 -1.59
N TYR A 749 -34.65 4.87 -1.72
CA TYR A 749 -33.92 5.29 -2.92
C TYR A 749 -32.72 4.37 -3.21
N TYR A 750 -31.86 4.07 -2.23
CA TYR A 750 -30.72 3.19 -2.43
C TYR A 750 -31.13 1.75 -2.76
N ASN A 751 -32.24 1.27 -2.23
CA ASN A 751 -32.81 -0.03 -2.62
C ASN A 751 -33.24 -0.02 -4.09
N GLN A 752 -33.93 1.03 -4.55
CA GLN A 752 -34.33 1.18 -5.95
C GLN A 752 -33.15 1.23 -6.92
N GLN A 753 -32.02 1.78 -6.47
CA GLN A 753 -30.79 1.85 -7.25
C GLN A 753 -29.91 0.57 -7.17
N GLY A 754 -30.34 -0.46 -6.41
CA GLY A 754 -29.58 -1.71 -6.25
C GLY A 754 -28.32 -1.59 -5.38
N TYR A 755 -28.25 -0.59 -4.51
CA TYR A 755 -27.14 -0.37 -3.57
C TYR A 755 -27.38 -1.00 -2.19
N ASP A 756 -28.47 -1.74 -2.03
CA ASP A 756 -28.89 -2.41 -0.81
C ASP A 756 -27.87 -3.44 -0.30
N THR A 757 -27.05 -4.01 -1.18
CA THR A 757 -26.03 -5.00 -0.82
C THR A 757 -24.72 -4.40 -0.28
N LEU A 758 -24.58 -3.07 -0.27
CA LEU A 758 -23.38 -2.42 0.24
C LEU A 758 -23.25 -2.55 1.78
N PRO A 759 -22.01 -2.65 2.32
CA PRO A 759 -21.76 -2.63 3.76
C PRO A 759 -22.08 -1.25 4.38
N ILE A 760 -22.24 -1.24 5.71
CA ILE A 760 -22.54 -0.04 6.49
C ILE A 760 -21.26 0.51 7.12
N CYS A 761 -21.10 1.82 7.06
CA CYS A 761 -20.03 2.58 7.69
C CYS A 761 -20.63 3.63 8.63
N MET A 762 -20.87 3.28 9.90
CA MET A 762 -21.55 4.17 10.85
C MET A 762 -20.78 5.47 11.13
N ALA A 763 -21.42 6.63 10.92
CA ALA A 763 -20.87 7.94 11.26
C ALA A 763 -21.47 8.45 12.57
N LYS A 764 -20.75 8.21 13.68
CA LYS A 764 -21.13 8.60 15.04
C LYS A 764 -19.97 9.24 15.80
N THR A 765 -20.26 9.83 16.96
CA THR A 765 -19.20 10.34 17.84
C THR A 765 -18.25 9.20 18.24
N HIS A 766 -16.96 9.46 18.24
CA HIS A 766 -15.94 8.49 18.66
C HIS A 766 -15.71 8.50 20.19
N LEU A 767 -16.39 9.36 20.93
CA LEU A 767 -16.12 9.62 22.35
C LEU A 767 -16.99 8.80 23.31
N SER A 768 -17.92 8.00 22.79
CA SER A 768 -18.85 7.16 23.55
C SER A 768 -19.25 5.98 22.68
N LEU A 769 -19.68 4.85 23.25
CA LEU A 769 -20.38 3.81 22.49
C LEU A 769 -21.74 4.30 21.96
N SER A 770 -22.38 5.23 22.68
CA SER A 770 -23.64 5.85 22.27
C SER A 770 -23.44 6.98 21.25
N HIS A 771 -24.51 7.73 20.97
CA HIS A 771 -24.47 8.97 20.19
C HIS A 771 -24.16 10.22 21.04
N ILE A 772 -24.07 10.09 22.36
CA ILE A 772 -23.86 11.19 23.31
C ILE A 772 -22.39 11.17 23.78
N PRO A 773 -21.56 12.14 23.36
CA PRO A 773 -20.10 12.12 23.60
C PRO A 773 -19.68 11.98 25.06
N ASP A 774 -20.47 12.56 25.98
CA ASP A 774 -20.15 12.63 27.40
C ASP A 774 -20.55 11.38 28.18
N LYS A 775 -21.35 10.47 27.59
CA LYS A 775 -21.70 9.20 28.23
C LYS A 775 -20.52 8.22 28.12
N LYS A 776 -19.73 8.11 29.18
CA LYS A 776 -18.59 7.20 29.30
C LYS A 776 -19.01 5.79 29.75
N GLY A 777 -18.02 4.91 30.00
CA GLY A 777 -18.25 3.49 30.30
C GLY A 777 -18.96 2.74 29.17
N VAL A 778 -20.02 2.00 29.53
CA VAL A 778 -20.91 1.25 28.64
C VAL A 778 -22.35 1.74 28.84
N PRO A 779 -22.78 2.78 28.11
CA PRO A 779 -24.13 3.32 28.24
C PRO A 779 -25.20 2.27 27.87
N THR A 780 -26.34 2.29 28.56
CA THR A 780 -27.50 1.42 28.30
C THR A 780 -28.79 2.25 28.19
N GLY A 781 -29.88 1.63 27.74
CA GLY A 781 -31.21 2.27 27.73
C GLY A 781 -31.34 3.39 26.70
N PHE A 782 -30.70 3.27 25.54
CA PHE A 782 -30.70 4.32 24.52
C PHE A 782 -31.07 3.78 23.13
N ILE A 783 -31.85 4.58 22.41
CA ILE A 783 -32.17 4.39 21.00
C ILE A 783 -31.17 5.20 20.18
N LEU A 784 -30.62 4.63 19.11
CA LEU A 784 -29.64 5.29 18.26
C LEU A 784 -30.36 6.06 17.13
N PRO A 785 -30.33 7.40 17.12
CA PRO A 785 -30.97 8.17 16.06
C PRO A 785 -30.17 8.07 14.77
N ILE A 786 -30.84 7.84 13.65
CA ILE A 786 -30.28 7.90 12.30
C ILE A 786 -30.93 9.10 11.60
N ARG A 787 -30.19 10.21 11.56
CA ARG A 787 -30.69 11.50 11.09
C ARG A 787 -30.74 11.59 9.57
N ASP A 788 -29.72 11.02 8.93
CA ASP A 788 -29.54 11.00 7.48
C ASP A 788 -28.76 9.73 7.10
N ILE A 789 -28.74 9.38 5.83
CA ILE A 789 -27.95 8.29 5.27
C ILE A 789 -27.39 8.74 3.93
N ARG A 790 -26.11 8.46 3.71
CA ARG A 790 -25.41 8.79 2.47
C ARG A 790 -24.69 7.56 1.95
N ALA A 791 -24.24 7.60 0.70
CA ALA A 791 -23.53 6.49 0.10
C ALA A 791 -22.28 7.00 -0.64
N SER A 792 -21.19 6.25 -0.50
CA SER A 792 -19.97 6.38 -1.29
C SER A 792 -19.90 5.17 -2.22
N ILE A 793 -20.51 5.30 -3.40
CA ILE A 793 -20.76 4.20 -4.33
C ILE A 793 -19.46 3.68 -4.97
N GLY A 794 -18.54 4.58 -5.31
CA GLY A 794 -17.22 4.21 -5.80
C GLY A 794 -16.39 3.50 -4.72
N ALA A 795 -16.43 4.00 -3.48
CA ALA A 795 -15.78 3.33 -2.36
C ALA A 795 -16.48 1.99 -1.98
N GLY A 796 -17.79 1.89 -2.20
CA GLY A 796 -18.60 0.69 -2.01
C GLY A 796 -19.14 0.53 -0.59
N PHE A 797 -19.69 1.59 0.01
CA PHE A 797 -20.40 1.50 1.30
C PHE A 797 -21.47 2.58 1.46
N ILE A 798 -22.42 2.33 2.37
CA ILE A 798 -23.44 3.28 2.83
C ILE A 798 -23.05 3.74 4.22
N TYR A 799 -23.14 5.04 4.52
CA TYR A 799 -22.78 5.61 5.81
C TYR A 799 -23.95 6.39 6.45
N PRO A 800 -24.61 5.80 7.45
CA PRO A 800 -25.64 6.46 8.26
C PRO A 800 -25.03 7.53 9.15
N LEU A 801 -25.69 8.68 9.23
CA LEU A 801 -25.32 9.82 10.06
C LEU A 801 -26.14 9.82 11.35
N VAL A 802 -25.48 9.53 12.47
CA VAL A 802 -26.12 9.46 13.78
C VAL A 802 -26.31 10.86 14.40
N GLY A 803 -25.41 11.79 14.07
CA GLY A 803 -25.45 13.17 14.53
C GLY A 803 -24.85 14.11 13.50
N THR A 804 -24.73 15.39 13.86
CA THR A 804 -24.07 16.39 13.01
C THR A 804 -22.56 16.13 12.98
N MET A 805 -22.03 15.87 11.79
CA MET A 805 -20.60 15.65 11.57
C MET A 805 -20.07 16.75 10.65
N SER A 806 -19.12 17.53 11.16
CA SER A 806 -18.41 18.50 10.34
C SER A 806 -17.33 17.80 9.55
N THR A 807 -17.45 17.84 8.22
CA THR A 807 -16.46 17.35 7.26
C THR A 807 -15.37 18.37 6.95
N MET A 808 -15.53 19.62 7.41
CA MET A 808 -14.53 20.68 7.32
C MET A 808 -14.24 21.26 8.72
N PRO A 809 -13.09 20.94 9.34
CA PRO A 809 -12.71 21.54 10.62
C PRO A 809 -12.48 23.05 10.50
N GLY A 810 -12.47 23.76 11.63
CA GLY A 810 -12.12 25.18 11.68
C GLY A 810 -10.89 25.40 12.56
N LEU A 811 -10.13 26.46 12.27
CA LEU A 811 -9.04 26.89 13.13
C LEU A 811 -9.56 27.37 14.51
N PRO A 812 -8.82 27.13 15.61
CA PRO A 812 -9.15 27.68 16.93
C PRO A 812 -8.77 29.18 17.02
N THR A 813 -9.13 29.84 18.13
CA THR A 813 -8.77 31.26 18.37
C THR A 813 -7.26 31.50 18.35
N ARG A 814 -6.48 30.54 18.87
CA ARG A 814 -5.02 30.54 18.81
C ARG A 814 -4.55 29.31 18.02
N PRO A 815 -4.45 29.41 16.68
CA PRO A 815 -3.96 28.32 15.85
C PRO A 815 -2.46 28.08 16.06
N CYS A 816 -2.04 26.83 15.84
CA CYS A 816 -0.65 26.39 15.97
C CYS A 816 0.30 27.14 15.04
N PHE A 817 -0.15 27.57 13.86
CA PHE A 817 0.73 28.25 12.90
C PHE A 817 1.37 29.55 13.43
N TYR A 818 0.85 30.15 14.52
CA TYR A 818 1.51 31.30 15.14
C TYR A 818 2.88 30.97 15.75
N ASP A 819 3.09 29.71 16.10
CA ASP A 819 4.34 29.25 16.69
C ASP A 819 5.25 28.58 15.64
N VAL A 820 4.76 28.39 14.41
CA VAL A 820 5.48 27.70 13.34
C VAL A 820 6.40 28.66 12.60
N ASP A 821 7.67 28.31 12.49
CA ASP A 821 8.66 29.06 11.70
C ASP A 821 9.69 28.13 11.04
N LEU A 822 10.44 28.64 10.07
CA LEU A 822 11.51 27.94 9.36
C LEU A 822 12.78 28.77 9.43
N ASP A 823 13.85 28.20 10.01
CA ASP A 823 15.17 28.83 9.97
C ASP A 823 15.75 28.74 8.55
N PRO A 824 16.00 29.88 7.86
CA PRO A 824 16.49 29.87 6.47
C PRO A 824 17.95 29.44 6.33
N ALA A 825 18.72 29.35 7.41
CA ALA A 825 20.11 28.91 7.39
C ALA A 825 20.24 27.40 7.64
N THR A 826 19.46 26.86 8.56
CA THR A 826 19.51 25.44 8.94
C THR A 826 18.43 24.59 8.26
N GLU A 827 17.41 25.24 7.68
CA GLU A 827 16.18 24.61 7.18
C GLU A 827 15.37 23.86 8.27
N GLU A 828 15.67 24.12 9.55
CA GLU A 828 14.96 23.51 10.66
C GLU A 828 13.61 24.20 10.92
N ILE A 829 12.57 23.38 11.09
CA ILE A 829 11.21 23.84 11.42
C ILE A 829 11.07 23.99 12.93
N SER A 830 10.48 25.06 13.42
CA SER A 830 10.11 25.23 14.83
C SER A 830 8.59 25.30 15.02
N GLY A 831 8.11 24.95 16.22
CA GLY A 831 6.71 25.07 16.65
C GLY A 831 5.63 24.24 15.92
N LEU A 832 6.01 23.32 15.04
CA LEU A 832 5.08 22.41 14.36
C LEU A 832 4.49 21.31 15.28
N PHE A 833 5.16 21.03 16.41
CA PHE A 833 4.88 19.92 17.33
C PHE A 833 4.77 20.35 18.79
#